data_AF-A0AAE1HCY0-F1
#
_entry.id   AF-A0AAE1HCY0-F1
#
_cell.length_a   1.000
_cell.length_b   1.000
_cell.length_c   1.000
_cell.angle_alpha   90.00
_cell.angle_beta   90.00
_cell.angle_gamma   90.00
#
_symmetry.space_group_name_H-M   'P 1'
#
loop_
_entity.id
_entity.type
_entity.pdbx_description
1 polymer ?
#
loop_
_entity_poly.entity_id
_entity_poly.type
_entity_poly.pdbx_seq_one_letter_code
_entity_poly.pdbx_strand_id
1 'polypeptide(L)'
;MSYVFMDQSKWSNFCVTVCEYMRLHTHVEDVDVQEGPVAAGHSHGVRREHEAALEDAPHAQDDHCDTSRFFPICFTGKTNVEYCTPIGVLFKCANFGHFLVSSKTKHHEERPPPTLTDSQGEEVGLVEDEGDVTPRELVKDGGEHLHEPALAVRHPDVLDMYLYTIYTPKIEMVDTSLVLAVLGRGLGQSPYLQVVPPGPSVRPSKGEVWPKPASLQRSAFFYNLRPSSFQFLVSGPCDVLDEAVTRYERVLAHEAVVGRALARQQQRAGRRLRPWRNDPFFGGYITSLRVEVNVCEPWPYPHMEESYELVVDDSMPNRTPSARLVAHSSWGALRGLETFVQLLSSSGDGSSLMINATHVADSPRFPHRGLLIDTSRHFLPVEDIKLELDAMEAVKMNVLHWHIVDDQSFPWQSSLFPELSEKGAYDPSMTYSPKDVADVIQYARLRGIRVLPEFDTPGHTRSWGEGRPGLLAACHDAQGRPDGTFSNIDPTKAENRDFLKSLFREVAATFPDPLLHLGGDEVPDFCWNSDPSVQAYMENHGFGGDYRRLQSDYLRWLTMEVQRLNRTPVVWQEAWQNGNFDPDDVIVHIWLGNAMDLMNQVTRRGFRALLSETWYLDHLGTDWRTMYRVDPQNFHGRAEQMRLVEGGEACMWGEMADETNVHSRVWPRAAAVAERLWSPRTTTDPGAAAVRLEELVCRLRRRGVAASPANGPGYCPRCFATFKIRYGWIKD
;
A
#
# COMPACT_ATOMS: atom_id res chain seq x y z
N MET A 1 -13.79 -12.19 23.85
CA MET A 1 -13.24 -10.98 24.48
C MET A 1 -14.28 -9.89 24.34
N SER A 2 -14.73 -9.31 25.45
CA SER A 2 -15.87 -8.38 25.50
C SER A 2 -15.39 -6.95 25.25
N TYR A 3 -16.04 -6.25 24.32
CA TYR A 3 -15.84 -4.83 24.06
C TYR A 3 -16.53 -4.00 25.15
N VAL A 4 -15.84 -2.99 25.67
CA VAL A 4 -16.41 -1.96 26.55
C VAL A 4 -16.42 -0.64 25.78
N PHE A 5 -17.61 -0.09 25.58
CA PHE A 5 -17.85 1.27 25.09
C PHE A 5 -17.27 2.30 26.06
N MET A 6 -16.54 3.30 25.56
CA MET A 6 -16.14 4.47 26.33
C MET A 6 -16.93 5.73 25.90
N ASP A 7 -17.44 6.41 26.92
CA ASP A 7 -18.31 7.58 26.94
C ASP A 7 -17.62 8.89 26.49
N GLN A 8 -18.32 9.70 25.68
CA GLN A 8 -17.89 10.98 25.09
C GLN A 8 -17.81 12.17 26.08
N SER A 9 -18.15 11.98 27.35
CA SER A 9 -18.17 13.07 28.35
C SER A 9 -16.79 13.49 28.92
N LYS A 10 -15.68 12.86 28.52
CA LYS A 10 -14.33 13.11 29.09
C LYS A 10 -13.39 13.98 28.25
N TRP A 11 -13.82 14.48 27.09
CA TRP A 11 -12.99 15.34 26.23
C TRP A 11 -12.99 16.83 26.60
N SER A 12 -13.97 17.32 27.36
CA SER A 12 -14.07 18.76 27.68
C SER A 12 -13.10 19.25 28.76
N ASN A 13 -12.60 18.36 29.63
CA ASN A 13 -11.71 18.75 30.74
C ASN A 13 -10.22 18.71 30.40
N PHE A 14 -9.82 18.24 29.21
CA PHE A 14 -8.41 18.21 28.78
C PHE A 14 -8.00 19.50 28.04
N CYS A 15 -8.94 20.21 27.42
CA CYS A 15 -8.67 21.47 26.71
C CYS A 15 -8.59 22.71 27.61
N VAL A 16 -9.16 22.69 28.82
CA VAL A 16 -9.16 23.86 29.72
C VAL A 16 -7.82 24.02 30.44
N THR A 17 -7.11 22.93 30.77
CA THR A 17 -5.84 22.97 31.49
C THR A 17 -4.65 23.42 30.63
N VAL A 18 -4.72 23.24 29.30
CA VAL A 18 -3.64 23.64 28.38
C VAL A 18 -3.70 25.14 28.03
N CYS A 19 -4.90 25.74 28.06
CA CYS A 19 -5.07 27.18 27.80
C CYS A 19 -4.66 28.08 28.99
N GLU A 20 -4.78 27.61 30.24
CA GLU A 20 -4.31 28.38 31.40
C GLU A 20 -2.78 28.36 31.56
N TYR A 21 -2.09 27.33 31.06
CA TYR A 21 -0.64 27.23 31.11
C TYR A 21 0.05 28.21 30.14
N MET A 22 -0.56 28.51 28.99
CA MET A 22 -0.03 29.48 28.01
C MET A 22 -0.34 30.95 28.37
N ARG A 23 -1.23 31.21 29.33
CA ARG A 23 -1.60 32.59 29.73
C ARG A 23 -0.71 33.21 30.81
N LEU A 24 0.17 32.43 31.45
CA LEU A 24 0.99 32.88 32.58
C LEU A 24 2.42 33.32 32.23
N HIS A 25 2.87 33.24 30.96
CA HIS A 25 4.31 33.38 30.62
C HIS A 25 4.68 34.29 29.44
N THR A 26 3.83 35.22 29.01
CA THR A 26 4.24 36.26 28.05
C THR A 26 3.71 37.64 28.44
N HIS A 27 4.59 38.45 29.05
CA HIS A 27 4.45 39.90 29.13
C HIS A 27 4.97 40.52 27.82
N VAL A 28 4.09 41.15 27.05
CA VAL A 28 4.45 42.26 26.16
C VAL A 28 3.36 43.31 26.32
N GLU A 29 3.77 44.52 26.70
CA GLU A 29 2.94 45.69 27.00
C GLU A 29 2.32 46.34 25.75
N ASP A 30 1.19 47.01 26.00
CA ASP A 30 0.20 47.63 25.12
C ASP A 30 0.70 48.76 24.20
N VAL A 31 -0.02 49.01 23.08
CA VAL A 31 -0.55 50.35 22.72
C VAL A 31 -1.90 50.24 21.99
N ASP A 32 -2.86 51.04 22.49
CA ASP A 32 -4.27 51.30 22.13
C ASP A 32 -4.67 51.47 20.65
N VAL A 33 -5.89 51.02 20.32
CA VAL A 33 -6.88 51.80 19.53
C VAL A 33 -8.30 51.58 20.08
N GLN A 34 -8.99 52.68 20.33
CA GLN A 34 -10.29 52.85 21.00
C GLN A 34 -11.50 52.24 20.26
N GLU A 35 -12.45 51.70 21.04
CA GLU A 35 -13.85 51.48 20.63
C GLU A 35 -14.74 52.69 20.96
N GLY A 36 -15.75 52.95 20.13
CA GLY A 36 -16.88 53.84 20.42
C GLY A 36 -18.24 53.13 20.20
N PRO A 37 -19.33 53.55 20.87
CA PRO A 37 -20.33 52.61 21.38
C PRO A 37 -21.71 52.60 20.69
N VAL A 38 -22.37 51.43 20.76
CA VAL A 38 -23.79 51.12 21.07
C VAL A 38 -24.91 52.05 20.55
N ALA A 39 -25.88 51.49 19.80
CA ALA A 39 -27.32 51.73 20.01
C ALA A 39 -28.23 50.75 19.21
N ALA A 40 -29.41 50.50 19.78
CA ALA A 40 -30.43 49.50 19.45
C ALA A 40 -31.49 49.95 18.41
N GLY A 41 -32.29 48.99 17.91
CA GLY A 41 -33.59 49.23 17.25
C GLY A 41 -33.90 48.22 16.12
N HIS A 42 -34.70 47.18 16.36
CA HIS A 42 -36.14 47.08 16.05
C HIS A 42 -36.57 47.11 14.56
N SER A 43 -37.17 45.98 14.17
CA SER A 43 -38.40 45.81 13.35
C SER A 43 -38.37 45.86 11.81
N HIS A 44 -38.94 44.77 11.26
CA HIS A 44 -39.89 44.65 10.13
C HIS A 44 -39.54 45.03 8.68
N GLY A 45 -40.00 44.14 7.78
CA GLY A 45 -40.61 44.51 6.50
C GLY A 45 -39.74 44.15 5.28
N VAL A 46 -39.96 43.02 4.59
CA VAL A 46 -40.98 42.81 3.54
C VAL A 46 -40.60 43.47 2.20
N ARG A 47 -40.40 42.56 1.22
CA ARG A 47 -40.74 42.61 -0.22
C ARG A 47 -39.85 43.37 -1.22
N ARG A 48 -39.61 42.58 -2.29
CA ARG A 48 -39.78 42.90 -3.71
C ARG A 48 -38.64 43.70 -4.36
N GLU A 49 -38.29 43.53 -5.63
CA GLU A 49 -38.61 42.64 -6.77
C GLU A 49 -37.78 43.25 -7.94
N HIS A 50 -37.74 42.57 -9.08
CA HIS A 50 -37.20 43.03 -10.38
C HIS A 50 -35.69 42.88 -10.60
N GLU A 51 -35.25 41.97 -11.51
CA GLU A 51 -35.22 42.12 -12.99
C GLU A 51 -34.20 43.17 -13.42
N ALA A 52 -33.39 43.04 -14.45
CA ALA A 52 -33.08 41.98 -15.40
C ALA A 52 -31.78 42.42 -16.10
N ALA A 53 -31.02 41.42 -16.55
CA ALA A 53 -30.27 41.34 -17.81
C ALA A 53 -29.71 42.62 -18.47
N LEU A 54 -28.41 42.60 -18.81
CA LEU A 54 -27.92 43.01 -20.14
C LEU A 54 -26.48 42.55 -20.37
N GLU A 55 -26.29 41.98 -21.56
CA GLU A 55 -25.05 41.53 -22.17
C GLU A 55 -24.17 42.71 -22.66
N ASP A 56 -22.92 42.34 -22.92
CA ASP A 56 -21.95 42.92 -23.86
C ASP A 56 -21.01 44.09 -23.47
N ALA A 57 -19.73 43.70 -23.42
CA ALA A 57 -18.46 44.44 -23.35
C ALA A 57 -18.23 45.31 -24.63
N PRO A 58 -17.22 46.22 -24.76
CA PRO A 58 -15.84 46.06 -24.27
C PRO A 58 -15.10 47.34 -23.79
N HIS A 59 -14.17 47.18 -22.86
CA HIS A 59 -12.99 48.05 -22.79
C HIS A 59 -11.80 47.29 -22.21
N ALA A 60 -10.72 47.24 -22.99
CA ALA A 60 -9.43 46.72 -22.62
C ALA A 60 -8.73 47.67 -21.63
N GLN A 61 -8.23 47.11 -20.54
CA GLN A 61 -7.01 47.57 -19.89
C GLN A 61 -6.36 46.38 -19.19
N ASP A 62 -5.16 46.06 -19.66
CA ASP A 62 -4.20 45.18 -19.02
C ASP A 62 -3.98 45.60 -17.57
N ASP A 63 -4.05 44.66 -16.64
CA ASP A 63 -3.18 44.66 -15.47
C ASP A 63 -2.95 43.22 -14.99
N HIS A 64 -1.76 42.72 -15.34
CA HIS A 64 -1.12 41.59 -14.71
C HIS A 64 -0.83 41.90 -13.24
N CYS A 65 -1.53 41.25 -12.31
CA CYS A 65 -1.04 41.08 -10.95
C CYS A 65 -0.29 39.75 -10.83
N ASP A 66 0.94 39.80 -11.30
CA ASP A 66 2.04 38.93 -10.93
C ASP A 66 2.30 39.04 -9.41
N THR A 67 1.92 38.03 -8.63
CA THR A 67 2.37 37.87 -7.23
C THR A 67 3.49 36.85 -7.13
N SER A 68 4.49 36.94 -8.02
CA SER A 68 5.83 36.42 -7.79
C SER A 68 6.81 37.54 -7.40
N ARG A 69 6.63 38.11 -6.20
CA ARG A 69 7.69 38.93 -5.57
C ARG A 69 7.92 38.52 -4.13
N PHE A 70 8.85 37.59 -3.95
CA PHE A 70 9.59 37.45 -2.70
C PHE A 70 10.46 38.69 -2.51
N PHE A 71 10.25 39.44 -1.44
CA PHE A 71 11.21 40.48 -1.03
C PHE A 71 12.37 39.82 -0.25
N PRO A 72 13.63 39.95 -0.68
CA PRO A 72 14.77 39.58 0.15
C PRO A 72 15.02 40.69 1.18
N ILE A 73 15.21 40.32 2.45
CA ILE A 73 15.80 41.21 3.45
C ILE A 73 17.30 40.93 3.46
N CYS A 74 18.10 41.89 2.98
CA CYS A 74 19.56 41.84 3.03
C CYS A 74 20.08 42.52 4.31
N PHE A 75 21.02 41.89 5.02
CA PHE A 75 21.75 42.52 6.11
C PHE A 75 23.17 42.86 5.67
N THR A 76 23.62 44.09 5.94
CA THR A 76 25.02 44.51 5.75
C THR A 76 25.81 44.36 7.04
N GLY A 77 26.77 43.44 7.05
CA GLY A 77 27.75 43.28 8.11
C GLY A 77 29.16 43.66 7.65
N LYS A 78 30.04 44.03 8.58
CA LYS A 78 31.45 44.41 8.34
C LYS A 78 32.29 43.23 7.85
N THR A 79 32.12 42.83 6.60
CA THR A 79 33.02 42.07 5.71
C THR A 79 32.24 41.89 4.41
N ASN A 80 32.69 42.50 3.31
CA ASN A 80 31.93 42.61 2.05
C ASN A 80 31.65 41.27 1.34
N VAL A 81 30.62 40.52 1.76
CA VAL A 81 29.96 39.43 0.99
C VAL A 81 28.47 39.36 1.37
N GLU A 82 27.56 39.50 0.40
CA GLU A 82 26.09 39.38 0.59
C GLU A 82 25.61 37.91 0.51
N TYR A 83 24.70 37.51 1.40
CA TYR A 83 23.99 36.21 1.35
C TYR A 83 22.48 36.42 1.40
N CYS A 84 21.74 35.79 0.48
CA CYS A 84 20.27 35.72 0.45
C CYS A 84 19.83 34.25 0.43
N THR A 85 18.96 33.83 1.36
CA THR A 85 18.35 32.47 1.36
C THR A 85 16.87 32.52 1.78
N PRO A 86 15.96 31.76 1.14
CA PRO A 86 14.61 31.50 1.65
C PRO A 86 14.65 30.39 2.70
N ILE A 87 14.11 30.62 3.91
CA ILE A 87 14.10 29.63 5.00
C ILE A 87 12.68 29.09 5.21
N GLY A 88 12.52 27.79 5.02
CA GLY A 88 11.57 26.96 5.76
C GLY A 88 12.20 26.59 7.11
N VAL A 89 11.45 26.81 8.20
CA VAL A 89 11.93 26.69 9.58
C VAL A 89 12.21 25.22 9.92
N LEU A 90 13.45 24.95 10.33
CA LEU A 90 13.90 23.70 10.95
C LEU A 90 14.56 24.10 12.27
N PHE A 91 13.89 23.92 13.40
CA PHE A 91 14.48 24.16 14.71
C PHE A 91 15.45 23.03 15.06
N LYS A 92 16.74 23.35 15.13
CA LYS A 92 17.77 22.60 15.85
C LYS A 92 18.39 23.53 16.87
N CYS A 93 18.11 23.31 18.15
CA CYS A 93 18.75 24.02 19.24
C CYS A 93 20.21 23.56 19.39
N ALA A 94 21.14 24.52 19.37
CA ALA A 94 22.50 24.35 19.86
C ALA A 94 22.94 25.62 20.62
N ASN A 95 23.21 25.42 21.92
CA ASN A 95 24.14 26.11 22.83
C ASN A 95 24.45 27.61 22.64
N PHE A 96 23.98 28.41 23.60
CA PHE A 96 24.74 29.48 24.27
C PHE A 96 24.59 29.19 25.79
N GLY A 97 25.61 29.23 26.64
CA GLY A 97 26.62 30.27 26.78
C GLY A 97 26.34 31.00 28.11
N HIS A 98 27.18 30.73 29.11
CA HIS A 98 27.12 31.21 30.50
C HIS A 98 26.56 32.62 30.73
N PHE A 99 25.61 32.74 31.66
CA PHE A 99 25.47 33.91 32.53
C PHE A 99 25.30 33.46 33.99
N LEU A 100 26.24 33.89 34.84
CA LEU A 100 26.18 33.80 36.29
C LEU A 100 25.31 34.93 36.81
N VAL A 101 24.18 34.61 37.45
CA VAL A 101 23.56 35.47 38.46
C VAL A 101 23.16 34.61 39.66
N SER A 102 23.78 34.95 40.79
CA SER A 102 23.51 34.43 42.13
C SER A 102 22.17 34.95 42.65
N SER A 103 21.33 34.07 43.21
CA SER A 103 20.90 34.20 44.62
C SER A 103 19.92 33.11 45.07
N LYS A 104 20.31 32.45 46.17
CA LYS A 104 19.51 31.96 47.32
C LYS A 104 18.39 30.93 47.08
N THR A 105 18.73 29.71 47.46
CA THR A 105 17.86 28.62 47.92
C THR A 105 17.00 29.01 49.14
N LYS A 106 15.73 28.59 49.12
CA LYS A 106 14.95 28.25 50.32
C LYS A 106 14.25 26.91 50.08
N HIS A 107 14.55 25.94 50.94
CA HIS A 107 13.86 24.66 51.05
C HIS A 107 12.42 24.86 51.55
N HIS A 108 11.48 24.04 51.07
CA HIS A 108 10.45 23.44 51.93
C HIS A 108 9.91 22.13 51.34
N GLU A 109 9.57 21.25 52.28
CA GLU A 109 9.29 19.81 52.21
C GLU A 109 8.06 19.39 51.39
N GLU A 110 8.17 18.19 50.84
CA GLU A 110 7.10 17.39 50.23
C GLU A 110 6.12 16.88 51.31
N ARG A 111 4.82 16.84 50.97
CA ARG A 111 3.77 16.12 51.72
C ARG A 111 3.21 14.98 50.87
N PRO A 112 2.89 13.81 51.46
CA PRO A 112 2.35 12.64 50.77
C PRO A 112 0.82 12.73 50.53
N PRO A 113 0.27 11.92 49.60
CA PRO A 113 -1.16 11.92 49.25
C PRO A 113 -2.02 11.12 50.24
N PRO A 114 -3.36 11.36 50.28
CA PRO A 114 -4.22 10.95 51.38
C PRO A 114 -4.79 9.52 51.26
N THR A 115 -4.97 8.89 52.41
CA THR A 115 -5.77 7.69 52.65
C THR A 115 -7.26 8.02 52.78
N LEU A 116 -8.11 7.22 52.16
CA LEU A 116 -9.57 7.23 52.34
C LEU A 116 -9.94 6.25 53.46
N THR A 117 -10.65 6.76 54.45
CA THR A 117 -11.38 6.01 55.48
C THR A 117 -12.87 6.06 55.17
N ASP A 118 -13.60 4.96 55.36
CA ASP A 118 -15.06 5.00 55.41
C ASP A 118 -15.58 5.22 56.83
N SER A 119 -16.82 5.67 56.87
CA SER A 119 -17.54 6.07 58.07
C SER A 119 -18.13 4.84 58.74
N GLN A 120 -17.49 4.34 59.81
CA GLN A 120 -18.06 3.78 61.05
C GLN A 120 -16.94 3.04 61.83
N GLY A 121 -15.87 3.75 62.16
CA GLY A 121 -14.64 3.16 62.71
C GLY A 121 -14.85 2.13 63.82
N GLU A 122 -14.39 0.91 63.55
CA GLU A 122 -14.06 -0.12 64.53
C GLU A 122 -13.03 -1.11 63.91
N GLU A 123 -12.18 -1.65 64.76
CA GLU A 123 -11.01 -2.49 64.45
C GLU A 123 -11.25 -3.90 65.03
N VAL A 124 -11.43 -4.93 64.21
CA VAL A 124 -11.51 -6.36 64.61
C VAL A 124 -11.29 -7.22 63.34
N GLY A 125 -10.54 -8.32 63.26
CA GLY A 125 -9.98 -9.24 64.24
C GLY A 125 -10.54 -10.67 64.05
N LEU A 126 -9.81 -11.50 63.29
CA LEU A 126 -9.75 -12.99 63.26
C LEU A 126 -10.99 -13.85 62.95
N VAL A 127 -10.81 -14.96 62.19
CA VAL A 127 -11.02 -16.38 62.60
C VAL A 127 -11.08 -17.33 61.37
N GLU A 128 -10.50 -18.53 61.56
CA GLU A 128 -10.29 -19.69 60.68
C GLU A 128 -11.50 -20.67 60.58
N ASP A 129 -11.25 -21.81 59.91
CA ASP A 129 -11.94 -23.12 59.92
C ASP A 129 -13.13 -23.34 58.97
N GLU A 130 -13.36 -24.53 58.37
CA GLU A 130 -12.63 -25.79 58.10
C GLU A 130 -13.55 -26.58 57.13
N GLY A 131 -13.08 -27.62 56.42
CA GLY A 131 -14.02 -28.48 55.68
C GLY A 131 -13.42 -29.45 54.66
N ASP A 132 -12.98 -30.58 55.18
CA ASP A 132 -12.29 -31.73 54.58
C ASP A 132 -13.17 -32.65 53.68
N VAL A 133 -12.51 -33.60 52.97
CA VAL A 133 -12.91 -35.00 52.66
C VAL A 133 -12.42 -35.47 51.27
N THR A 134 -11.39 -36.34 51.29
CA THR A 134 -10.96 -37.30 50.25
C THR A 134 -11.40 -38.74 50.70
N PRO A 135 -10.87 -39.92 50.27
CA PRO A 135 -9.98 -40.34 49.15
C PRO A 135 -10.33 -41.74 48.51
N ARG A 136 -9.50 -42.22 47.55
CA ARG A 136 -8.97 -43.62 47.32
C ARG A 136 -8.67 -43.83 45.81
N GLU A 137 -7.61 -44.47 45.30
CA GLU A 137 -6.48 -45.35 45.71
C GLU A 137 -5.37 -45.21 44.62
N LEU A 138 -4.07 -44.97 44.87
CA LEU A 138 -2.94 -45.88 45.22
C LEU A 138 -2.72 -47.04 44.19
N VAL A 139 -1.54 -47.21 43.53
CA VAL A 139 -0.25 -47.75 44.04
C VAL A 139 0.85 -47.63 42.93
N LYS A 140 1.97 -46.89 43.15
CA LYS A 140 3.41 -47.29 43.41
C LYS A 140 4.25 -47.83 42.23
N ASP A 141 5.57 -47.65 42.08
CA ASP A 141 6.75 -47.02 42.75
C ASP A 141 7.90 -47.04 41.70
N GLY A 142 9.04 -46.30 41.71
CA GLY A 142 9.76 -45.36 42.62
C GLY A 142 10.81 -44.59 41.76
N GLY A 143 11.51 -43.51 42.14
CA GLY A 143 12.29 -43.08 43.33
C GLY A 143 13.69 -42.68 42.77
N GLU A 144 14.32 -41.51 42.92
CA GLU A 144 14.74 -40.67 44.07
C GLU A 144 15.06 -39.22 43.55
N HIS A 145 14.53 -38.11 44.11
CA HIS A 145 15.03 -37.24 45.21
C HIS A 145 16.26 -36.36 44.83
N LEU A 146 16.29 -35.01 44.87
CA LEU A 146 15.93 -34.05 45.94
C LEU A 146 15.90 -32.56 45.49
N HIS A 147 15.07 -31.78 46.22
CA HIS A 147 15.12 -30.34 46.55
C HIS A 147 14.67 -29.26 45.54
N GLU A 148 13.48 -28.72 45.82
CA GLU A 148 13.00 -27.36 45.51
C GLU A 148 12.99 -26.55 46.84
N PRO A 149 12.97 -25.20 46.85
CA PRO A 149 11.69 -24.52 46.61
C PRO A 149 11.75 -23.17 45.85
N ALA A 150 10.58 -22.81 45.32
CA ALA A 150 10.21 -21.60 44.61
C ALA A 150 10.37 -20.28 45.41
N LEU A 151 10.51 -19.16 44.70
CA LEU A 151 10.16 -17.82 45.21
C LEU A 151 9.89 -16.79 44.07
N ALA A 152 8.63 -16.33 44.06
CA ALA A 152 8.12 -14.99 43.80
C ALA A 152 8.64 -14.12 42.63
N VAL A 153 7.70 -13.81 41.74
CA VAL A 153 7.70 -12.67 40.81
C VAL A 153 7.67 -11.34 41.59
N ARG A 154 8.60 -10.42 41.30
CA ARG A 154 8.53 -9.00 41.67
C ARG A 154 8.84 -8.11 40.45
N HIS A 155 8.01 -7.08 40.29
CA HIS A 155 8.21 -5.91 39.43
C HIS A 155 9.53 -5.19 39.75
N PRO A 156 10.22 -4.58 38.77
CA PRO A 156 11.40 -3.78 39.04
C PRO A 156 11.04 -2.33 39.39
N ASP A 157 11.49 -1.90 40.56
CA ASP A 157 11.54 -0.51 41.00
C ASP A 157 12.64 0.28 40.27
N VAL A 158 12.33 1.56 40.09
CA VAL A 158 13.14 2.64 39.53
C VAL A 158 14.38 2.88 40.39
N LEU A 159 15.56 2.97 39.76
CA LEU A 159 16.80 3.40 40.40
C LEU A 159 17.44 4.51 39.57
N ASP A 160 17.30 5.74 40.06
CA ASP A 160 18.03 6.93 39.65
C ASP A 160 19.53 6.72 39.90
N MET A 161 20.37 6.94 38.88
CA MET A 161 21.82 6.94 39.03
C MET A 161 22.41 8.28 38.57
N TYR A 162 22.87 9.03 39.57
CA TYR A 162 23.63 10.27 39.46
C TYR A 162 24.93 10.07 38.66
N LEU A 163 25.12 10.88 37.61
CA LEU A 163 26.38 10.96 36.85
C LEU A 163 27.38 11.88 37.57
N TYR A 164 28.47 11.28 38.09
CA TYR A 164 29.66 12.00 38.53
C TYR A 164 30.52 12.42 37.33
N THR A 165 30.78 13.71 37.21
CA THR A 165 31.75 14.29 36.27
C THR A 165 33.17 14.10 36.81
N ILE A 166 33.97 13.24 36.18
CA ILE A 166 35.41 13.12 36.47
C ILE A 166 36.20 13.87 35.40
N TYR A 167 36.87 14.95 35.81
CA TYR A 167 37.93 15.62 35.06
C TYR A 167 39.15 14.70 34.94
N THR A 168 39.71 14.54 33.74
CA THR A 168 41.07 14.00 33.55
C THR A 168 41.89 14.90 32.62
N PRO A 169 43.20 15.12 32.90
CA PRO A 169 44.03 16.05 32.14
C PRO A 169 44.60 15.40 30.88
N LYS A 170 45.10 16.24 29.96
CA LYS A 170 45.83 15.90 28.73
C LYS A 170 46.77 14.70 28.92
N ILE A 171 46.54 13.63 28.16
CA ILE A 171 47.51 12.56 27.92
C ILE A 171 47.76 12.49 26.42
N GLU A 172 49.03 12.56 26.04
CA GLU A 172 49.55 12.52 24.68
C GLU A 172 49.26 11.18 23.99
N MET A 173 49.19 11.21 22.65
CA MET A 173 48.92 10.06 21.78
C MET A 173 49.89 8.90 22.08
N VAL A 174 49.34 7.76 22.51
CA VAL A 174 50.01 6.46 22.51
C VAL A 174 49.25 5.51 21.59
N ASP A 175 50.01 4.85 20.72
CA ASP A 175 49.61 3.91 19.68
C ASP A 175 48.56 2.88 20.13
N THR A 176 47.37 2.94 19.52
CA THR A 176 46.19 2.12 19.85
C THR A 176 46.30 0.66 19.42
N SER A 177 47.40 0.28 18.76
CA SER A 177 47.59 -1.08 18.22
C SER A 177 47.96 -2.12 19.29
N LEU A 178 48.43 -1.71 20.48
CA LEU A 178 48.94 -2.62 21.51
C LEU A 178 47.97 -2.89 22.67
N VAL A 179 46.97 -2.03 22.89
CA VAL A 179 46.03 -2.14 24.03
C VAL A 179 44.97 -3.24 23.81
N LEU A 180 44.64 -3.56 22.56
CA LEU A 180 43.68 -4.62 22.24
C LEU A 180 44.23 -6.05 22.41
N ALA A 181 45.56 -6.22 22.45
CA ALA A 181 46.17 -7.55 22.58
C ALA A 181 46.23 -8.06 24.03
N VAL A 182 46.15 -7.18 25.04
CA VAL A 182 46.33 -7.55 26.46
C VAL A 182 44.99 -7.68 27.22
N LEU A 183 43.89 -7.14 26.70
CA LEU A 183 42.56 -7.25 27.32
C LEU A 183 41.72 -8.44 26.81
N GLY A 184 42.23 -9.23 25.86
CA GLY A 184 41.52 -10.33 25.22
C GLY A 184 41.41 -11.65 26.01
N ARG A 185 41.85 -11.70 27.27
CA ARG A 185 41.72 -12.90 28.11
C ARG A 185 41.24 -12.52 29.51
N GLY A 186 39.92 -12.43 29.70
CA GLY A 186 39.37 -12.39 31.05
C GLY A 186 38.11 -11.57 31.31
N LEU A 187 37.33 -11.21 30.29
CA LEU A 187 36.00 -10.62 30.52
C LEU A 187 34.96 -11.44 29.76
N GLY A 188 34.04 -12.04 30.52
CA GLY A 188 32.84 -12.64 29.99
C GLY A 188 32.13 -11.67 29.06
N GLN A 189 31.65 -12.17 27.93
CA GLN A 189 30.92 -11.39 26.94
C GLN A 189 29.74 -10.70 27.62
N SER A 190 29.82 -9.37 27.76
CA SER A 190 28.65 -8.56 28.11
C SER A 190 27.61 -8.75 27.00
N PRO A 191 26.37 -9.15 27.31
CA PRO A 191 25.31 -9.32 26.30
C PRO A 191 24.90 -8.00 25.64
N TYR A 192 25.44 -6.86 26.08
CA TYR A 192 25.09 -5.51 25.63
C TYR A 192 26.07 -4.87 24.63
N LEU A 193 27.11 -5.59 24.18
CA LEU A 193 28.09 -5.06 23.21
C LEU A 193 28.11 -5.89 21.92
N GLN A 194 26.96 -5.91 21.21
CA GLN A 194 26.96 -6.33 19.81
C GLN A 194 27.47 -5.19 18.93
N VAL A 195 28.72 -5.30 18.47
CA VAL A 195 29.25 -4.40 17.43
C VAL A 195 28.56 -4.73 16.11
N VAL A 196 27.52 -3.97 15.75
CA VAL A 196 26.84 -4.10 14.45
C VAL A 196 27.77 -3.53 13.36
N PRO A 197 28.22 -4.33 12.38
CA PRO A 197 29.08 -3.84 11.32
C PRO A 197 28.35 -2.78 10.49
N PRO A 198 29.00 -1.65 10.13
CA PRO A 198 28.37 -0.62 9.32
C PRO A 198 28.08 -1.15 7.90
N GLY A 199 26.85 -0.94 7.41
CA GLY A 199 26.44 -1.35 6.06
C GLY A 199 25.00 -1.82 6.00
N PRO A 200 24.52 -2.22 4.81
CA PRO A 200 23.16 -2.74 4.66
C PRO A 200 23.03 -4.11 5.34
N SER A 201 21.91 -4.34 6.02
CA SER A 201 21.57 -5.62 6.64
C SER A 201 21.47 -6.75 5.62
N VAL A 202 20.93 -6.45 4.44
CA VAL A 202 20.89 -7.34 3.28
C VAL A 202 21.52 -6.61 2.11
N ARG A 203 22.49 -7.25 1.45
CA ARG A 203 23.11 -6.66 0.25
C ARG A 203 22.23 -6.96 -0.96
N PRO A 204 21.87 -5.95 -1.77
CA PRO A 204 21.12 -6.19 -2.99
C PRO A 204 21.92 -7.07 -3.94
N SER A 205 21.20 -7.94 -4.66
CA SER A 205 21.72 -8.66 -5.81
C SER A 205 22.15 -7.70 -6.92
N LYS A 206 22.71 -8.26 -8.00
CA LYS A 206 23.07 -7.49 -9.19
C LYS A 206 22.61 -8.24 -10.43
N GLY A 207 21.56 -7.72 -11.04
CA GLY A 207 21.00 -8.31 -12.25
C GLY A 207 20.25 -9.61 -11.97
N GLU A 208 19.65 -9.77 -10.78
CA GLU A 208 18.77 -10.91 -10.51
C GLU A 208 17.31 -10.51 -10.67
N VAL A 209 16.51 -11.45 -11.19
CA VAL A 209 15.15 -11.19 -11.65
C VAL A 209 14.15 -11.37 -10.50
N TRP A 210 13.16 -10.49 -10.46
CA TRP A 210 11.95 -10.55 -9.65
C TRP A 210 10.71 -10.28 -10.52
N PRO A 211 9.69 -11.17 -10.53
CA PRO A 211 9.67 -12.51 -9.96
C PRO A 211 10.74 -13.45 -10.54
N LYS A 212 11.18 -14.44 -9.76
CA LYS A 212 12.13 -15.46 -10.22
C LYS A 212 11.51 -16.30 -11.36
N PRO A 213 12.15 -16.38 -12.54
CA PRO A 213 11.64 -17.17 -13.66
C PRO A 213 11.53 -18.67 -13.36
N ALA A 214 10.66 -19.35 -14.10
CA ALA A 214 10.50 -20.80 -14.02
C ALA A 214 11.80 -21.56 -14.37
N SER A 215 12.51 -21.13 -15.41
CA SER A 215 13.83 -21.63 -15.79
C SER A 215 14.76 -20.47 -16.11
N LEU A 216 15.94 -20.46 -15.51
CA LEU A 216 17.00 -19.50 -15.81
C LEU A 216 18.36 -20.21 -15.76
N GLN A 217 19.06 -20.22 -16.88
CA GLN A 217 20.42 -20.74 -17.01
C GLN A 217 21.35 -19.58 -17.35
N ARG A 218 22.34 -19.34 -16.48
CA ARG A 218 23.29 -18.23 -16.62
C ARG A 218 24.69 -18.78 -16.86
N SER A 219 25.36 -18.25 -17.88
CA SER A 219 26.76 -18.54 -18.19
C SER A 219 27.70 -17.53 -17.52
N ALA A 220 28.98 -17.90 -17.46
CA ALA A 220 30.05 -17.00 -17.03
C ALA A 220 30.33 -15.92 -18.09
N PHE A 221 30.07 -16.20 -19.37
CA PHE A 221 30.20 -15.23 -20.45
C PHE A 221 29.25 -14.06 -20.25
N PHE A 222 29.73 -12.86 -20.57
CA PHE A 222 28.96 -11.64 -20.45
C PHE A 222 29.28 -10.63 -21.55
N TYR A 223 28.35 -9.72 -21.76
CA TYR A 223 28.41 -8.67 -22.76
C TYR A 223 28.10 -7.32 -22.14
N ASN A 224 28.58 -6.28 -22.80
CA ASN A 224 28.18 -4.93 -22.48
C ASN A 224 27.20 -4.39 -23.51
N LEU A 225 26.32 -3.50 -23.10
CA LEU A 225 25.49 -2.72 -24.00
C LEU A 225 25.59 -1.23 -23.66
N ARG A 226 25.50 -0.40 -24.70
CA ARG A 226 25.51 1.06 -24.58
C ARG A 226 24.10 1.57 -24.79
N PRO A 227 23.42 2.09 -23.75
CA PRO A 227 22.03 2.51 -23.88
C PRO A 227 21.78 3.57 -24.95
N SER A 228 22.75 4.43 -25.26
CA SER A 228 22.65 5.45 -26.30
C SER A 228 22.59 4.92 -27.74
N SER A 229 22.96 3.66 -27.96
CA SER A 229 23.02 3.06 -29.30
C SER A 229 22.39 1.66 -29.34
N PHE A 230 21.76 1.24 -28.25
CA PHE A 230 21.07 -0.04 -28.16
C PHE A 230 19.69 0.10 -28.79
N GLN A 231 19.24 -0.91 -29.53
CA GLN A 231 17.96 -0.87 -30.23
C GLN A 231 17.07 -2.05 -29.86
N PHE A 232 15.80 -1.80 -29.59
CA PHE A 232 14.78 -2.84 -29.59
C PHE A 232 14.25 -3.00 -31.02
N LEU A 233 14.34 -4.21 -31.57
CA LEU A 233 13.90 -4.51 -32.92
C LEU A 233 12.64 -5.37 -32.84
N VAL A 234 11.47 -4.74 -32.88
CA VAL A 234 10.17 -5.40 -32.81
C VAL A 234 9.73 -5.87 -34.19
N SER A 235 9.21 -7.09 -34.27
CA SER A 235 8.71 -7.68 -35.52
C SER A 235 7.23 -7.37 -35.71
N GLY A 236 6.90 -6.63 -36.77
CA GLY A 236 5.50 -6.31 -37.13
C GLY A 236 4.90 -5.14 -36.33
N PRO A 237 3.73 -4.63 -36.74
CA PRO A 237 3.05 -3.54 -36.05
C PRO A 237 2.41 -4.03 -34.74
N CYS A 238 2.69 -3.35 -33.63
CA CYS A 238 2.06 -3.64 -32.34
C CYS A 238 2.16 -2.44 -31.41
N ASP A 239 1.05 -1.73 -31.21
CA ASP A 239 0.97 -0.50 -30.40
C ASP A 239 1.42 -0.72 -28.95
N VAL A 240 1.04 -1.85 -28.35
CA VAL A 240 1.46 -2.26 -27.01
C VAL A 240 2.98 -2.33 -26.91
N LEU A 241 3.64 -2.91 -27.91
CA LEU A 241 5.10 -3.07 -27.91
C LEU A 241 5.83 -1.80 -28.31
N ASP A 242 5.27 -0.98 -29.19
CA ASP A 242 5.83 0.31 -29.57
C ASP A 242 5.94 1.25 -28.34
N GLU A 243 4.86 1.30 -27.55
CA GLU A 243 4.86 2.02 -26.27
C GLU A 243 5.81 1.36 -25.26
N ALA A 244 5.85 0.03 -25.17
CA ALA A 244 6.75 -0.68 -24.26
C ALA A 244 8.23 -0.41 -24.56
N VAL A 245 8.63 -0.45 -25.83
CA VAL A 245 9.99 -0.11 -26.26
C VAL A 245 10.36 1.29 -25.80
N THR A 246 9.50 2.27 -26.04
CA THR A 246 9.73 3.65 -25.60
C THR A 246 9.93 3.75 -24.09
N ARG A 247 9.14 3.01 -23.29
CA ARG A 247 9.29 2.95 -21.82
C ARG A 247 10.61 2.29 -21.43
N TYR A 248 10.93 1.13 -21.98
CA TYR A 248 12.12 0.37 -21.61
C TYR A 248 13.42 1.03 -22.06
N GLU A 249 13.43 1.79 -23.16
CA GLU A 249 14.56 2.66 -23.53
C GLU A 249 14.85 3.71 -22.45
N ARG A 250 13.81 4.31 -21.86
CA ARG A 250 13.98 5.25 -20.73
C ARG A 250 14.54 4.55 -19.49
N VAL A 251 14.07 3.33 -19.19
CA VAL A 251 14.60 2.51 -18.09
C VAL A 251 16.10 2.23 -18.31
N LEU A 252 16.51 1.81 -19.51
CA LEU A 252 17.92 1.58 -19.86
C LEU A 252 18.76 2.85 -19.71
N ALA A 253 18.27 3.97 -20.23
CA ALA A 253 18.97 5.25 -20.13
C ALA A 253 19.18 5.68 -18.67
N HIS A 254 18.17 5.49 -17.81
CA HIS A 254 18.23 5.82 -16.41
C HIS A 254 19.22 4.93 -15.64
N GLU A 255 19.18 3.61 -15.86
CA GLU A 255 20.15 2.68 -15.26
C GLU A 255 21.59 3.02 -15.68
N ALA A 256 21.79 3.48 -16.92
CA ALA A 256 23.09 3.98 -17.39
C ALA A 256 23.56 5.19 -16.59
N VAL A 257 22.67 6.18 -16.37
CA VAL A 257 22.96 7.41 -15.59
C VAL A 257 23.40 7.06 -14.18
N VAL A 258 22.68 6.16 -13.52
CA VAL A 258 23.02 5.66 -12.19
C VAL A 258 24.39 4.96 -12.21
N GLY A 259 24.63 4.11 -13.21
CA GLY A 259 25.94 3.47 -13.42
C GLY A 259 27.09 4.47 -13.51
N ARG A 260 26.95 5.57 -14.28
CA ARG A 260 27.98 6.61 -14.39
C ARG A 260 28.25 7.31 -13.07
N ALA A 261 27.19 7.63 -12.35
CA ALA A 261 27.29 8.28 -11.07
C ALA A 261 28.07 7.44 -10.06
N LEU A 262 27.80 6.13 -10.03
CA LEU A 262 28.49 5.20 -9.14
C LEU A 262 29.96 5.04 -9.51
N ALA A 263 30.28 4.94 -10.80
CA ALA A 263 31.66 4.90 -11.27
C ALA A 263 32.43 6.15 -10.85
N ARG A 264 31.85 7.35 -11.01
CA ARG A 264 32.46 8.62 -10.57
C ARG A 264 32.69 8.66 -9.06
N GLN A 265 31.75 8.16 -8.26
CA GLN A 265 31.90 8.09 -6.81
C GLN A 265 33.04 7.14 -6.42
N GLN A 266 33.17 5.98 -7.07
CA GLN A 266 34.26 5.04 -6.84
C GLN A 266 35.62 5.64 -7.22
N GLN A 267 35.71 6.32 -8.36
CA GLN A 267 36.92 7.03 -8.79
C GLN A 267 37.34 8.11 -7.78
N ARG A 268 36.39 8.92 -7.29
CA ARG A 268 36.65 9.93 -6.24
C ARG A 268 37.15 9.30 -4.93
N ALA A 269 36.69 8.09 -4.61
CA ALA A 269 37.16 7.33 -3.46
C ALA A 269 38.51 6.61 -3.71
N GLY A 270 39.22 6.91 -4.79
CA GLY A 270 40.52 6.31 -5.13
C GLY A 270 40.44 4.85 -5.57
N ARG A 271 39.24 4.30 -5.82
CA ARG A 271 39.07 2.92 -6.26
C ARG A 271 39.28 2.82 -7.78
N ARG A 272 40.14 1.89 -8.21
CA ARG A 272 40.30 1.56 -9.63
C ARG A 272 39.03 0.90 -10.15
N LEU A 273 38.50 1.42 -11.26
CA LEU A 273 37.42 0.77 -11.99
C LEU A 273 37.91 -0.58 -12.53
N ARG A 274 37.08 -1.63 -12.43
CA ARG A 274 37.43 -2.97 -12.87
C ARG A 274 37.66 -2.98 -14.39
N PRO A 275 38.79 -3.48 -14.92
CA PRO A 275 38.95 -3.62 -16.37
C PRO A 275 38.34 -4.94 -16.85
N TRP A 276 37.03 -4.97 -17.16
CA TRP A 276 36.38 -6.15 -17.77
C TRP A 276 36.87 -6.43 -19.20
N ARG A 277 37.53 -5.47 -19.88
CA ARG A 277 38.04 -5.63 -21.25
C ARG A 277 39.07 -6.76 -21.39
N ASN A 278 39.74 -7.11 -20.29
CA ASN A 278 40.72 -8.19 -20.25
C ASN A 278 40.16 -9.46 -19.60
N ASP A 279 38.86 -9.47 -19.25
CA ASP A 279 38.21 -10.63 -18.67
C ASP A 279 38.02 -11.70 -19.76
N PRO A 280 38.47 -12.95 -19.55
CA PRO A 280 38.36 -14.01 -20.55
C PRO A 280 36.90 -14.37 -20.90
N PHE A 281 35.95 -13.99 -20.06
CA PHE A 281 34.52 -14.23 -20.29
C PHE A 281 33.80 -13.05 -20.97
N PHE A 282 34.51 -11.96 -21.28
CA PHE A 282 33.92 -10.83 -21.99
C PHE A 282 33.75 -11.13 -23.48
N GLY A 283 32.49 -11.25 -23.93
CA GLY A 283 32.14 -11.59 -25.32
C GLY A 283 31.93 -10.39 -26.25
N GLY A 284 32.10 -9.15 -25.77
CA GLY A 284 31.95 -7.94 -26.58
C GLY A 284 30.68 -7.14 -26.29
N TYR A 285 30.10 -6.52 -27.33
CA TYR A 285 28.94 -5.63 -27.19
C TYR A 285 27.69 -6.20 -27.86
N ILE A 286 26.56 -6.16 -27.15
CA ILE A 286 25.23 -6.38 -27.73
C ILE A 286 24.67 -5.02 -28.14
N THR A 287 24.21 -4.91 -29.38
CA THR A 287 23.68 -3.68 -29.97
C THR A 287 22.17 -3.67 -30.11
N SER A 288 21.51 -4.82 -30.04
CA SER A 288 20.06 -4.90 -30.16
C SER A 288 19.44 -6.09 -29.43
N LEU A 289 18.19 -5.94 -28.99
CA LEU A 289 17.30 -7.05 -28.63
C LEU A 289 16.26 -7.20 -29.74
N ARG A 290 16.23 -8.36 -30.39
CA ARG A 290 15.16 -8.71 -31.34
C ARG A 290 13.96 -9.24 -30.57
N VAL A 291 12.80 -8.62 -30.76
CA VAL A 291 11.52 -9.01 -30.13
C VAL A 291 10.63 -9.62 -31.22
N GLU A 292 10.37 -10.91 -31.09
CA GLU A 292 9.57 -11.71 -32.02
C GLU A 292 8.27 -12.10 -31.33
N VAL A 293 7.14 -11.68 -31.89
CA VAL A 293 5.81 -11.95 -31.35
C VAL A 293 4.92 -12.49 -32.46
N ASN A 294 4.16 -13.55 -32.17
CA ASN A 294 3.26 -14.14 -33.17
C ASN A 294 1.97 -13.34 -33.32
N VAL A 295 1.39 -12.89 -32.21
CA VAL A 295 0.11 -12.15 -32.18
C VAL A 295 0.22 -10.93 -31.30
N CYS A 296 -0.12 -9.75 -31.83
CA CYS A 296 -0.34 -8.55 -31.04
C CYS A 296 -1.83 -8.46 -30.68
N GLU A 297 -2.17 -8.76 -29.43
CA GLU A 297 -3.55 -8.79 -28.97
C GLU A 297 -4.01 -7.41 -28.50
N PRO A 298 -5.25 -6.99 -28.79
CA PRO A 298 -5.69 -5.62 -28.52
C PRO A 298 -5.93 -5.34 -27.04
N TRP A 299 -6.48 -6.32 -26.30
CA TRP A 299 -6.90 -6.18 -24.90
C TRP A 299 -6.42 -7.39 -24.08
N PRO A 300 -5.93 -7.19 -22.85
CA PRO A 300 -5.63 -8.29 -21.96
C PRO A 300 -6.92 -8.98 -21.52
N TYR A 301 -6.85 -10.28 -21.24
CA TYR A 301 -8.02 -11.10 -20.92
C TYR A 301 -7.68 -12.17 -19.87
N PRO A 302 -8.67 -12.76 -19.18
CA PRO A 302 -8.43 -13.85 -18.25
C PRO A 302 -7.71 -15.02 -18.92
N HIS A 303 -6.69 -15.59 -18.27
CA HIS A 303 -5.84 -16.66 -18.85
C HIS A 303 -5.12 -16.27 -20.15
N MET A 304 -4.78 -14.98 -20.33
CA MET A 304 -3.96 -14.56 -21.47
C MET A 304 -2.61 -15.29 -21.50
N GLU A 305 -2.10 -15.51 -22.72
CA GLU A 305 -0.83 -16.18 -22.91
C GLU A 305 0.31 -15.24 -22.49
N GLU A 306 1.07 -15.58 -21.45
CA GLU A 306 2.12 -14.71 -20.89
C GLU A 306 3.50 -15.37 -20.90
N SER A 307 3.66 -16.52 -21.58
CA SER A 307 4.94 -17.20 -21.70
C SER A 307 5.88 -16.48 -22.68
N TYR A 308 7.17 -16.60 -22.38
CA TYR A 308 8.23 -16.08 -23.23
C TYR A 308 9.52 -16.88 -23.07
N GLU A 309 10.38 -16.77 -24.08
CA GLU A 309 11.74 -17.25 -24.07
C GLU A 309 12.70 -16.09 -24.37
N LEU A 310 13.66 -15.84 -23.47
CA LEU A 310 14.68 -14.82 -23.62
C LEU A 310 16.05 -15.48 -23.71
N VAL A 311 16.75 -15.23 -24.81
CA VAL A 311 18.08 -15.77 -25.11
C VAL A 311 19.06 -14.61 -25.25
N VAL A 312 20.12 -14.64 -24.45
CA VAL A 312 21.34 -13.86 -24.66
C VAL A 312 22.44 -14.87 -24.97
N ASP A 313 22.84 -14.94 -26.24
CA ASP A 313 23.63 -16.05 -26.77
C ASP A 313 24.95 -16.24 -26.03
N ASP A 314 25.31 -17.49 -25.77
CA ASP A 314 26.64 -17.88 -25.27
C ASP A 314 27.63 -18.12 -26.41
N SER A 315 27.54 -17.31 -27.47
CA SER A 315 28.37 -17.53 -28.65
C SER A 315 29.82 -17.09 -28.39
N MET A 316 30.76 -18.03 -28.57
CA MET A 316 32.22 -17.85 -28.58
C MET A 316 32.68 -16.55 -29.27
N PRO A 317 33.86 -15.99 -28.93
CA PRO A 317 34.33 -14.64 -29.29
C PRO A 317 34.39 -14.26 -30.80
N ASN A 318 34.04 -15.17 -31.71
CA ASN A 318 34.07 -14.97 -33.16
C ASN A 318 32.68 -14.87 -33.83
N ARG A 319 31.58 -14.85 -33.06
CA ARG A 319 30.24 -14.53 -33.59
C ARG A 319 29.77 -13.19 -33.05
N THR A 320 28.94 -12.49 -33.82
CA THR A 320 28.28 -11.27 -33.35
C THR A 320 27.34 -11.64 -32.20
N PRO A 321 27.52 -11.05 -31.00
CA PRO A 321 26.62 -11.29 -29.87
C PRO A 321 25.18 -10.98 -30.26
N SER A 322 24.26 -11.85 -29.89
CA SER A 322 22.84 -11.71 -30.21
C SER A 322 21.97 -11.86 -28.97
N ALA A 323 20.91 -11.06 -28.90
CA ALA A 323 19.87 -11.17 -27.88
C ALA A 323 18.51 -11.22 -28.58
N ARG A 324 17.68 -12.18 -28.16
CA ARG A 324 16.37 -12.44 -28.76
C ARG A 324 15.35 -12.76 -27.68
N LEU A 325 14.18 -12.14 -27.79
CA LEU A 325 12.99 -12.40 -26.99
C LEU A 325 11.90 -12.92 -27.92
N VAL A 326 11.40 -14.12 -27.64
CA VAL A 326 10.27 -14.72 -28.37
C VAL A 326 9.10 -14.89 -27.42
N ALA A 327 7.91 -14.49 -27.86
CA ALA A 327 6.68 -14.74 -27.15
C ALA A 327 5.56 -15.07 -28.14
N HIS A 328 4.57 -15.83 -27.70
CA HIS A 328 3.39 -16.07 -28.53
C HIS A 328 2.53 -14.81 -28.67
N SER A 329 2.30 -14.09 -27.56
CA SER A 329 1.51 -12.87 -27.50
C SER A 329 2.36 -11.64 -27.16
N SER A 330 1.78 -10.46 -27.37
CA SER A 330 2.31 -9.19 -26.85
C SER A 330 2.48 -9.20 -25.33
N TRP A 331 1.62 -9.91 -24.57
CA TRP A 331 1.69 -9.97 -23.11
C TRP A 331 2.94 -10.69 -22.63
N GLY A 332 3.26 -11.85 -23.20
CA GLY A 332 4.51 -12.56 -22.90
C GLY A 332 5.75 -11.73 -23.21
N ALA A 333 5.72 -10.98 -24.32
CA ALA A 333 6.80 -10.07 -24.68
C ALA A 333 6.98 -8.93 -23.65
N LEU A 334 5.90 -8.34 -23.12
CA LEU A 334 6.01 -7.36 -22.01
C LEU A 334 6.73 -7.97 -20.79
N ARG A 335 6.39 -9.21 -20.41
CA ARG A 335 7.02 -9.90 -19.27
C ARG A 335 8.50 -10.17 -19.53
N GLY A 336 8.85 -10.55 -20.75
CA GLY A 336 10.23 -10.77 -21.18
C GLY A 336 11.07 -9.50 -21.26
N LEU A 337 10.48 -8.37 -21.67
CA LEU A 337 11.15 -7.07 -21.66
C LEU A 337 11.51 -6.64 -20.23
N GLU A 338 10.61 -6.81 -19.27
CA GLU A 338 10.91 -6.55 -17.85
C GLU A 338 12.06 -7.43 -17.36
N THR A 339 12.02 -8.73 -17.66
CA THR A 339 13.09 -9.66 -17.30
C THR A 339 14.43 -9.26 -17.92
N PHE A 340 14.45 -8.84 -19.19
CA PHE A 340 15.66 -8.38 -19.87
C PHE A 340 16.30 -7.18 -19.16
N VAL A 341 15.51 -6.16 -18.78
CA VAL A 341 16.07 -4.99 -18.09
C VAL A 341 16.50 -5.29 -16.65
N GLN A 342 15.87 -6.29 -16.01
CA GLN A 342 16.29 -6.75 -14.69
C GLN A 342 17.60 -7.54 -14.73
N LEU A 343 17.91 -8.26 -15.81
CA LEU A 343 19.20 -8.96 -15.96
C LEU A 343 20.39 -8.00 -16.10
N LEU A 344 20.14 -6.73 -16.43
CA LEU A 344 21.19 -5.73 -16.59
C LEU A 344 21.71 -5.21 -15.26
N SER A 345 23.02 -4.99 -15.21
CA SER A 345 23.71 -4.33 -14.10
C SER A 345 24.74 -3.33 -14.61
N SER A 346 25.27 -2.46 -13.74
CA SER A 346 26.33 -1.53 -14.15
C SER A 346 27.63 -2.28 -14.46
N SER A 347 28.21 -2.06 -15.64
CA SER A 347 29.49 -2.67 -16.04
C SER A 347 30.68 -2.12 -15.24
N GLY A 348 30.55 -0.92 -14.68
CA GLY A 348 31.60 -0.25 -13.92
C GLY A 348 32.48 0.73 -14.71
N ASP A 349 32.35 0.89 -16.04
CA ASP A 349 32.97 2.02 -16.77
C ASP A 349 32.24 3.33 -16.53
N GLY A 350 31.01 3.24 -16.05
CA GLY A 350 30.13 4.39 -15.95
C GLY A 350 29.60 4.86 -17.29
N SER A 351 29.46 4.00 -18.28
CA SER A 351 28.83 4.32 -19.57
C SER A 351 28.02 3.16 -20.18
N SER A 352 28.34 1.92 -19.81
CA SER A 352 27.75 0.70 -20.33
C SER A 352 27.04 -0.09 -19.21
N LEU A 353 26.01 -0.84 -19.60
CA LEU A 353 25.39 -1.88 -18.78
C LEU A 353 25.98 -3.24 -19.16
N MET A 354 25.97 -4.19 -18.23
CA MET A 354 26.50 -5.54 -18.37
C MET A 354 25.35 -6.54 -18.23
N ILE A 355 25.35 -7.57 -19.08
CA ILE A 355 24.42 -8.71 -19.05
C ILE A 355 25.18 -10.00 -19.28
N ASN A 356 24.87 -11.04 -18.50
CA ASN A 356 25.42 -12.38 -18.73
C ASN A 356 24.70 -13.06 -19.90
N ALA A 357 25.42 -13.89 -20.65
CA ALA A 357 24.81 -14.89 -21.51
C ALA A 357 23.86 -15.75 -20.66
N THR A 358 22.58 -15.75 -21.06
CA THR A 358 21.49 -16.27 -20.24
C THR A 358 20.42 -16.86 -21.14
N HIS A 359 19.86 -17.98 -20.73
CA HIS A 359 18.65 -18.56 -21.29
C HIS A 359 17.55 -18.52 -20.23
N VAL A 360 16.42 -17.90 -20.55
CA VAL A 360 15.23 -17.85 -19.70
C VAL A 360 14.05 -18.43 -20.48
N ALA A 361 13.35 -19.37 -19.86
CA ALA A 361 12.04 -19.84 -20.33
C ALA A 361 11.08 -19.70 -19.16
N ASP A 362 10.00 -18.94 -19.35
CA ASP A 362 9.19 -18.46 -18.23
C ASP A 362 7.72 -18.29 -18.61
N SER A 363 6.86 -18.45 -17.60
CA SER A 363 5.40 -18.33 -17.70
C SER A 363 4.83 -18.23 -16.27
N PRO A 364 3.70 -17.54 -16.07
CA PRO A 364 3.10 -17.43 -14.74
C PRO A 364 2.57 -18.78 -14.23
N ARG A 365 2.65 -19.01 -12.93
CA ARG A 365 2.00 -20.15 -12.25
C ARG A 365 0.48 -19.99 -12.20
N PHE A 366 -0.01 -18.77 -11.97
CA PHE A 366 -1.43 -18.45 -11.87
C PHE A 366 -1.83 -17.33 -12.85
N PRO A 367 -3.01 -17.44 -13.50
CA PRO A 367 -3.48 -16.46 -14.48
C PRO A 367 -3.96 -15.15 -13.84
N HIS A 368 -4.41 -15.13 -12.59
CA HIS A 368 -4.94 -13.94 -11.91
C HIS A 368 -4.00 -13.47 -10.80
N ARG A 369 -3.37 -12.30 -11.00
CA ARG A 369 -2.35 -11.74 -10.10
C ARG A 369 -2.65 -10.29 -9.82
N GLY A 370 -3.49 -10.08 -8.79
CA GLY A 370 -4.13 -8.80 -8.55
C GLY A 370 -3.46 -7.92 -7.50
N LEU A 371 -3.68 -6.62 -7.65
CA LEU A 371 -3.53 -5.61 -6.61
C LEU A 371 -4.89 -4.91 -6.46
N LEU A 372 -5.49 -4.96 -5.28
CA LEU A 372 -6.65 -4.15 -4.94
C LEU A 372 -6.19 -2.79 -4.42
N ILE A 373 -6.74 -1.73 -5.00
CA ILE A 373 -6.68 -0.37 -4.46
C ILE A 373 -8.09 0.10 -4.12
N ASP A 374 -8.24 0.69 -2.95
CA ASP A 374 -9.46 1.32 -2.47
C ASP A 374 -9.36 2.84 -2.70
N THR A 375 -10.25 3.36 -3.54
CA THR A 375 -10.32 4.79 -3.85
C THR A 375 -11.56 5.48 -3.30
N SER A 376 -12.31 4.78 -2.44
CA SER A 376 -13.48 5.35 -1.77
C SER A 376 -13.14 5.88 -0.38
N ARG A 377 -12.45 5.07 0.44
CA ARG A 377 -12.10 5.48 1.82
C ARG A 377 -11.19 6.71 1.82
N HIS A 378 -10.31 6.81 0.82
CA HIS A 378 -9.65 8.04 0.43
C HIS A 378 -9.53 8.09 -1.10
N PHE A 379 -9.68 9.28 -1.68
CA PHE A 379 -9.50 9.48 -3.11
C PHE A 379 -8.02 9.34 -3.49
N LEU A 380 -7.71 8.58 -4.55
CA LEU A 380 -6.36 8.51 -5.12
C LEU A 380 -6.29 9.29 -6.45
N PRO A 381 -5.35 10.23 -6.62
CA PRO A 381 -5.14 10.88 -7.91
C PRO A 381 -4.82 9.87 -9.02
N VAL A 382 -5.27 10.15 -10.25
CA VAL A 382 -5.05 9.30 -11.43
C VAL A 382 -3.56 8.98 -11.65
N GLU A 383 -2.68 9.94 -11.36
CA GLU A 383 -1.23 9.75 -11.50
C GLU A 383 -0.65 8.76 -10.48
N ASP A 384 -1.21 8.69 -9.27
CA ASP A 384 -0.83 7.68 -8.28
C ASP A 384 -1.30 6.28 -8.71
N ILE A 385 -2.51 6.17 -9.28
CA ILE A 385 -3.01 4.91 -9.87
C ILE A 385 -2.10 4.44 -11.02
N LYS A 386 -1.66 5.36 -11.89
CA LYS A 386 -0.70 5.04 -12.97
C LYS A 386 0.66 4.60 -12.43
N LEU A 387 1.12 5.20 -11.33
CA LEU A 387 2.38 4.80 -10.70
C LEU A 387 2.31 3.41 -10.08
N GLU A 388 1.15 3.03 -9.52
CA GLU A 388 0.87 1.65 -9.10
C GLU A 388 0.89 0.68 -10.30
N LEU A 389 0.27 1.04 -11.43
CA LEU A 389 0.32 0.24 -12.66
C LEU A 389 1.75 0.05 -13.21
N ASP A 390 2.61 1.06 -13.11
CA ASP A 390 4.03 0.96 -13.46
C ASP A 390 4.78 -0.02 -12.53
N ALA A 391 4.47 -0.01 -11.23
CA ALA A 391 5.04 -0.94 -10.27
C ALA A 391 4.54 -2.37 -10.49
N MET A 392 3.25 -2.54 -10.80
CA MET A 392 2.63 -3.82 -11.17
C MET A 392 3.29 -4.44 -12.41
N GLU A 393 3.56 -3.66 -13.46
CA GLU A 393 4.31 -4.11 -14.65
C GLU A 393 5.70 -4.63 -14.26
N ALA A 394 6.40 -3.89 -13.40
CA ALA A 394 7.74 -4.24 -12.95
C ALA A 394 7.81 -5.58 -12.19
N VAL A 395 6.71 -6.01 -11.57
CA VAL A 395 6.60 -7.28 -10.84
C VAL A 395 5.70 -8.32 -11.52
N LYS A 396 5.24 -8.06 -12.75
CA LYS A 396 4.40 -8.96 -13.55
C LYS A 396 3.01 -9.26 -12.96
N MET A 397 2.45 -8.35 -12.18
CA MET A 397 1.01 -8.35 -11.85
C MET A 397 0.18 -7.97 -13.08
N ASN A 398 -1.05 -8.49 -13.17
CA ASN A 398 -1.87 -8.35 -14.37
C ASN A 398 -3.35 -8.00 -14.12
N VAL A 399 -3.76 -7.76 -12.87
CA VAL A 399 -5.11 -7.29 -12.55
C VAL A 399 -5.01 -6.13 -11.57
N LEU A 400 -5.52 -4.97 -11.96
CA LEU A 400 -5.86 -3.89 -11.04
C LEU A 400 -7.31 -4.14 -10.61
N HIS A 401 -7.49 -4.56 -9.37
CA HIS A 401 -8.81 -4.62 -8.76
C HIS A 401 -9.12 -3.24 -8.19
N TRP A 402 -9.99 -2.51 -8.88
CA TRP A 402 -10.31 -1.13 -8.52
C TRP A 402 -11.59 -1.10 -7.71
N HIS A 403 -11.42 -1.09 -6.39
CA HIS A 403 -12.48 -0.84 -5.43
C HIS A 403 -12.80 0.65 -5.43
N ILE A 404 -13.69 1.04 -6.35
CA ILE A 404 -13.82 2.43 -6.79
C ILE A 404 -14.78 3.26 -5.94
N VAL A 405 -15.75 2.60 -5.28
CA VAL A 405 -16.81 3.21 -4.46
C VAL A 405 -17.09 2.33 -3.23
N ASP A 406 -17.48 2.95 -2.12
CA ASP A 406 -17.79 2.31 -0.83
C ASP A 406 -18.67 3.28 0.01
N ASP A 407 -18.83 3.05 1.31
CA ASP A 407 -19.62 3.85 2.23
C ASP A 407 -19.22 5.33 2.27
N GLN A 408 -17.93 5.63 2.27
CA GLN A 408 -17.44 6.95 2.60
C GLN A 408 -17.41 7.90 1.39
N SER A 409 -17.22 7.40 0.17
CA SER A 409 -17.34 8.24 -1.02
C SER A 409 -17.70 7.49 -2.32
N PHE A 410 -18.34 8.22 -3.23
CA PHE A 410 -18.66 7.80 -4.59
C PHE A 410 -17.91 8.68 -5.61
N PRO A 411 -16.61 8.44 -5.88
CA PRO A 411 -15.84 9.31 -6.77
C PRO A 411 -16.09 9.06 -8.27
N TRP A 412 -16.65 7.90 -8.66
CA TRP A 412 -16.86 7.57 -10.07
C TRP A 412 -18.00 8.38 -10.71
N GLN A 413 -17.74 9.06 -11.82
CA GLN A 413 -18.77 9.81 -12.54
C GLN A 413 -19.56 8.91 -13.51
N SER A 414 -20.75 8.50 -13.08
CA SER A 414 -21.74 7.87 -13.96
C SER A 414 -22.31 8.88 -14.95
N SER A 415 -22.38 8.51 -16.21
CA SER A 415 -23.06 9.25 -17.27
C SER A 415 -24.58 9.13 -17.17
N LEU A 416 -25.10 8.01 -16.64
CA LEU A 416 -26.54 7.80 -16.47
C LEU A 416 -27.08 8.41 -15.18
N PHE A 417 -26.25 8.46 -14.13
CA PHE A 417 -26.61 8.89 -12.78
C PHE A 417 -25.55 9.84 -12.21
N PRO A 418 -25.37 11.04 -12.82
CA PRO A 418 -24.34 11.99 -12.40
C PRO A 418 -24.48 12.41 -10.93
N GLU A 419 -25.70 12.37 -10.39
CA GLU A 419 -26.00 12.70 -9.01
C GLU A 419 -25.28 11.82 -7.98
N LEU A 420 -24.86 10.60 -8.35
CA LEU A 420 -24.09 9.71 -7.48
C LEU A 420 -22.76 10.33 -7.08
N SER A 421 -21.97 10.80 -8.05
CA SER A 421 -20.71 11.49 -7.75
C SER A 421 -20.90 12.93 -7.29
N GLU A 422 -21.87 13.66 -7.83
CA GLU A 422 -22.10 15.07 -7.44
C GLU A 422 -22.41 15.23 -5.95
N LYS A 423 -23.01 14.20 -5.33
CA LYS A 423 -23.40 14.22 -3.91
C LYS A 423 -22.67 13.21 -3.05
N GLY A 424 -22.13 12.14 -3.63
CA GLY A 424 -21.44 11.07 -2.92
C GLY A 424 -19.92 11.23 -2.88
N ALA A 425 -19.30 12.03 -3.75
CA ALA A 425 -17.85 12.28 -3.68
C ALA A 425 -17.49 13.22 -2.52
N TYR A 426 -16.25 13.14 -2.03
CA TYR A 426 -15.77 14.03 -0.98
C TYR A 426 -15.75 15.52 -1.39
N ASP A 427 -15.37 15.78 -2.63
CA ASP A 427 -15.28 17.11 -3.23
C ASP A 427 -15.47 16.98 -4.75
N PRO A 428 -16.04 17.97 -5.47
CA PRO A 428 -16.16 17.92 -6.92
C PRO A 428 -14.83 17.68 -7.67
N SER A 429 -13.69 18.07 -7.07
CA SER A 429 -12.35 17.81 -7.62
C SER A 429 -11.80 16.40 -7.35
N MET A 430 -12.44 15.65 -6.45
CA MET A 430 -12.07 14.28 -6.05
C MET A 430 -13.00 13.27 -6.74
N THR A 431 -13.08 13.37 -8.06
CA THR A 431 -13.91 12.49 -8.89
C THR A 431 -13.11 11.91 -10.05
N TYR A 432 -13.53 10.74 -10.53
CA TYR A 432 -13.00 10.10 -11.73
C TYR A 432 -13.96 10.34 -12.88
N SER A 433 -13.59 11.25 -13.77
CA SER A 433 -14.36 11.51 -14.98
C SER A 433 -14.32 10.32 -15.95
N PRO A 434 -15.23 10.25 -16.94
CA PRO A 434 -15.15 9.22 -17.98
C PRO A 434 -13.81 9.21 -18.72
N LYS A 435 -13.15 10.37 -18.83
CA LYS A 435 -11.81 10.48 -19.41
C LYS A 435 -10.75 9.88 -18.51
N ASP A 436 -10.81 10.10 -17.20
CA ASP A 436 -9.86 9.55 -16.24
C ASP A 436 -9.92 8.03 -16.22
N VAL A 437 -11.14 7.47 -16.17
CA VAL A 437 -11.38 6.03 -16.22
C VAL A 437 -10.84 5.42 -17.52
N ALA A 438 -11.13 6.04 -18.67
CA ALA A 438 -10.62 5.59 -19.96
C ALA A 438 -9.08 5.66 -20.05
N ASP A 439 -8.47 6.69 -19.46
CA ASP A 439 -7.01 6.85 -19.42
C ASP A 439 -6.36 5.77 -18.54
N VAL A 440 -6.90 5.49 -17.35
CA VAL A 440 -6.43 4.38 -16.49
C VAL A 440 -6.54 3.04 -17.20
N ILE A 441 -7.69 2.74 -17.83
CA ILE A 441 -7.91 1.49 -18.58
C ILE A 441 -6.89 1.36 -19.72
N GLN A 442 -6.68 2.42 -20.50
CA GLN A 442 -5.71 2.40 -21.60
C GLN A 442 -4.27 2.27 -21.10
N TYR A 443 -3.92 2.95 -20.00
CA TYR A 443 -2.59 2.90 -19.39
C TYR A 443 -2.27 1.49 -18.87
N ALA A 444 -3.26 0.84 -18.26
CA ALA A 444 -3.18 -0.56 -17.81
C ALA A 444 -3.06 -1.53 -19.00
N ARG A 445 -3.86 -1.35 -20.06
CA ARG A 445 -3.82 -2.17 -21.29
C ARG A 445 -2.42 -2.20 -21.91
N LEU A 446 -1.76 -1.05 -22.01
CA LEU A 446 -0.40 -0.93 -22.57
C LEU A 446 0.69 -1.64 -21.74
N ARG A 447 0.33 -2.16 -20.56
CA ARG A 447 1.17 -2.93 -19.64
C ARG A 447 0.68 -4.37 -19.47
N GLY A 448 -0.34 -4.77 -20.23
CA GLY A 448 -1.00 -6.06 -20.07
C GLY A 448 -1.60 -6.22 -18.68
N ILE A 449 -2.23 -5.17 -18.16
CA ILE A 449 -2.95 -5.18 -16.88
C ILE A 449 -4.43 -4.98 -17.19
N ARG A 450 -5.25 -5.88 -16.66
CA ARG A 450 -6.71 -5.81 -16.68
C ARG A 450 -7.19 -4.85 -15.59
N VAL A 451 -8.27 -4.11 -15.83
CA VAL A 451 -8.91 -3.27 -14.81
C VAL A 451 -10.23 -3.94 -14.45
N LEU A 452 -10.26 -4.61 -13.30
CA LEU A 452 -11.43 -5.25 -12.72
C LEU A 452 -12.13 -4.22 -11.81
N PRO A 453 -13.26 -3.63 -12.21
CA PRO A 453 -14.00 -2.73 -11.34
C PRO A 453 -14.75 -3.52 -10.26
N GLU A 454 -14.79 -2.94 -9.07
CA GLU A 454 -15.69 -3.36 -8.00
C GLU A 454 -16.69 -2.26 -7.66
N PHE A 455 -17.97 -2.63 -7.69
CA PHE A 455 -19.07 -1.84 -7.21
C PHE A 455 -19.80 -2.67 -6.16
N ASP A 456 -19.35 -2.56 -4.91
CA ASP A 456 -19.82 -3.42 -3.83
C ASP A 456 -21.29 -3.17 -3.52
N THR A 457 -22.07 -4.24 -3.48
CA THR A 457 -23.48 -4.20 -3.11
C THR A 457 -23.92 -5.52 -2.46
N PRO A 458 -24.92 -5.52 -1.55
CA PRO A 458 -25.70 -4.37 -1.11
C PRO A 458 -25.04 -3.58 0.02
N GLY A 459 -24.05 -4.15 0.72
CA GLY A 459 -23.26 -3.49 1.76
C GLY A 459 -22.43 -2.34 1.21
N HIS A 460 -21.70 -1.62 2.07
CA HIS A 460 -20.71 -0.60 1.66
C HIS A 460 -21.24 0.43 0.64
N THR A 461 -22.47 0.90 0.85
CA THR A 461 -23.22 1.73 -0.13
C THR A 461 -23.72 3.05 0.45
N ARG A 462 -23.27 3.47 1.63
CA ARG A 462 -23.77 4.68 2.28
C ARG A 462 -23.65 5.93 1.40
N SER A 463 -22.55 6.10 0.65
CA SER A 463 -22.33 7.22 -0.27
C SER A 463 -23.32 7.24 -1.45
N TRP A 464 -23.82 6.07 -1.87
CA TRP A 464 -24.73 5.94 -3.01
C TRP A 464 -26.09 6.57 -2.71
N GLY A 465 -26.53 6.49 -1.46
CA GLY A 465 -27.80 7.05 -0.99
C GLY A 465 -27.86 8.58 -1.06
N GLU A 466 -26.71 9.26 -1.05
CA GLU A 466 -26.64 10.72 -1.19
C GLU A 466 -27.07 11.16 -2.60
N GLY A 467 -26.60 10.43 -3.62
CA GLY A 467 -27.00 10.63 -5.01
C GLY A 467 -28.40 10.10 -5.31
N ARG A 468 -28.77 8.97 -4.70
CA ARG A 468 -30.02 8.26 -4.98
C ARG A 468 -30.92 8.14 -3.75
N PRO A 469 -31.76 9.15 -3.45
CA PRO A 469 -32.72 9.07 -2.36
C PRO A 469 -33.66 7.86 -2.49
N GLY A 470 -33.87 7.15 -1.39
CA GLY A 470 -34.73 5.96 -1.33
C GLY A 470 -34.04 4.64 -1.68
N LEU A 471 -32.76 4.67 -2.09
CA LEU A 471 -31.97 3.48 -2.39
C LEU A 471 -31.67 2.62 -1.14
N LEU A 472 -31.26 3.26 -0.05
CA LEU A 472 -30.83 2.58 1.17
C LEU A 472 -32.02 2.21 2.05
N ALA A 473 -31.87 1.12 2.82
CA ALA A 473 -32.83 0.72 3.83
C ALA A 473 -32.80 1.72 5.00
N ALA A 474 -33.96 2.29 5.32
CA ALA A 474 -34.12 3.19 6.45
C ALA A 474 -34.25 2.37 7.74
N CYS A 475 -33.54 2.79 8.78
CA CYS A 475 -33.64 2.15 10.09
C CYS A 475 -34.85 2.74 10.83
N HIS A 476 -35.51 1.90 11.63
CA HIS A 476 -36.74 2.29 12.33
C HIS A 476 -36.60 2.11 13.85
N ASP A 477 -37.22 3.02 14.60
CA ASP A 477 -37.31 2.95 16.05
C ASP A 477 -38.24 1.80 16.52
N ALA A 478 -38.31 1.59 17.84
CA ALA A 478 -39.19 0.56 18.42
C ALA A 478 -40.70 0.80 18.18
N GLN A 479 -41.09 1.97 17.66
CA GLN A 479 -42.46 2.30 17.27
C GLN A 479 -42.69 2.12 15.76
N GLY A 480 -41.68 1.63 15.02
CA GLY A 480 -41.76 1.43 13.57
C GLY A 480 -41.71 2.74 12.78
N ARG A 481 -41.09 3.79 13.32
CA ARG A 481 -40.91 5.09 12.62
C ARG A 481 -39.46 5.23 12.16
N PRO A 482 -39.19 5.79 10.97
CA PRO A 482 -37.82 6.04 10.53
C PRO A 482 -37.07 6.92 11.54
N ASP A 483 -35.88 6.50 11.96
CA ASP A 483 -35.05 7.23 12.94
C ASP A 483 -34.07 8.22 12.29
N GLY A 484 -34.03 8.25 10.95
CA GLY A 484 -33.16 9.12 10.15
C GLY A 484 -31.81 8.49 9.79
N THR A 485 -31.54 7.26 10.23
CA THR A 485 -30.34 6.51 9.85
C THR A 485 -30.62 5.53 8.72
N PHE A 486 -29.55 5.17 8.00
CA PHE A 486 -29.58 4.27 6.86
C PHE A 486 -28.44 3.28 6.97
N SER A 487 -28.62 2.09 6.40
CA SER A 487 -27.55 1.10 6.27
C SER A 487 -27.25 0.87 4.78
N ASN A 488 -27.44 -0.35 4.33
CA ASN A 488 -27.14 -0.85 3.00
C ASN A 488 -28.36 -0.75 2.07
N ILE A 489 -28.19 -1.07 0.79
CA ILE A 489 -29.26 -1.05 -0.22
C ILE A 489 -30.48 -1.85 0.27
N ASP A 490 -31.68 -1.33 0.03
CA ASP A 490 -32.94 -2.06 0.19
C ASP A 490 -33.24 -2.89 -1.08
N PRO A 491 -33.09 -4.22 -1.05
CA PRO A 491 -33.27 -5.06 -2.23
C PRO A 491 -34.73 -5.44 -2.51
N THR A 492 -35.67 -5.01 -1.65
CA THR A 492 -37.10 -5.35 -1.73
C THR A 492 -37.88 -4.42 -2.66
N LYS A 493 -37.33 -3.22 -2.94
CA LYS A 493 -37.93 -2.22 -3.82
C LYS A 493 -37.60 -2.49 -5.29
N ALA A 494 -38.62 -2.53 -6.14
CA ALA A 494 -38.46 -2.77 -7.57
C ALA A 494 -37.65 -1.65 -8.26
N GLU A 495 -37.84 -0.41 -7.82
CA GLU A 495 -37.15 0.77 -8.34
C GLU A 495 -35.64 0.70 -8.12
N ASN A 496 -35.20 0.10 -7.00
CA ASN A 496 -33.80 -0.12 -6.70
C ASN A 496 -33.20 -1.17 -7.64
N ARG A 497 -33.95 -2.23 -7.95
CA ARG A 497 -33.52 -3.26 -8.92
C ARG A 497 -33.41 -2.68 -10.34
N ASP A 498 -34.35 -1.82 -10.75
CA ASP A 498 -34.30 -1.16 -12.06
C ASP A 498 -33.13 -0.17 -12.20
N PHE A 499 -32.84 0.57 -11.12
CA PHE A 499 -31.67 1.43 -11.01
C PHE A 499 -30.38 0.62 -11.16
N LEU A 500 -30.17 -0.40 -10.33
CA LEU A 500 -28.96 -1.23 -10.34
C LEU A 500 -28.76 -1.93 -11.69
N LYS A 501 -29.83 -2.45 -12.30
CA LYS A 501 -29.77 -3.03 -13.65
C LYS A 501 -29.25 -2.05 -14.69
N SER A 502 -29.63 -0.77 -14.58
CA SER A 502 -29.18 0.28 -15.49
C SER A 502 -27.74 0.70 -15.19
N LEU A 503 -27.38 0.81 -13.91
CA LEU A 503 -26.03 1.13 -13.46
C LEU A 503 -25.02 0.06 -13.90
N PHE A 504 -25.27 -1.22 -13.62
CA PHE A 504 -24.35 -2.30 -14.01
C PHE A 504 -24.28 -2.49 -15.53
N ARG A 505 -25.30 -2.08 -16.30
CA ARG A 505 -25.20 -1.99 -17.76
C ARG A 505 -24.17 -0.94 -18.19
N GLU A 506 -24.14 0.21 -17.53
CA GLU A 506 -23.13 1.24 -17.76
C GLU A 506 -21.74 0.78 -17.32
N VAL A 507 -21.62 0.18 -16.13
CA VAL A 507 -20.34 -0.36 -15.65
C VAL A 507 -19.78 -1.37 -16.66
N ALA A 508 -20.59 -2.34 -17.12
CA ALA A 508 -20.17 -3.33 -18.10
C ALA A 508 -19.82 -2.73 -19.48
N ALA A 509 -20.40 -1.59 -19.84
CA ALA A 509 -20.07 -0.86 -21.07
C ALA A 509 -18.79 -0.01 -20.94
N THR A 510 -18.51 0.48 -19.73
CA THR A 510 -17.36 1.35 -19.43
C THR A 510 -16.08 0.54 -19.26
N PHE A 511 -16.16 -0.58 -18.52
CA PHE A 511 -15.02 -1.42 -18.22
C PHE A 511 -14.99 -2.63 -19.17
N PRO A 512 -13.94 -2.78 -20.00
CA PRO A 512 -13.89 -3.83 -21.01
C PRO A 512 -13.53 -5.21 -20.44
N ASP A 513 -13.14 -5.29 -19.17
CA ASP A 513 -12.76 -6.56 -18.56
C ASP A 513 -13.93 -7.55 -18.55
N PRO A 514 -13.69 -8.85 -18.84
CA PRO A 514 -14.76 -9.84 -18.78
C PRO A 514 -15.28 -10.11 -17.37
N LEU A 515 -14.50 -9.79 -16.32
CA LEU A 515 -14.89 -9.96 -14.94
C LEU A 515 -15.42 -8.64 -14.37
N LEU A 516 -16.34 -8.77 -13.42
CA LEU A 516 -16.89 -7.63 -12.69
C LEU A 516 -17.08 -8.06 -11.24
N HIS A 517 -16.46 -7.35 -10.30
CA HIS A 517 -16.58 -7.68 -8.88
C HIS A 517 -17.86 -7.03 -8.33
N LEU A 518 -18.74 -7.85 -7.76
CA LEU A 518 -20.03 -7.40 -7.20
C LEU A 518 -19.96 -7.16 -5.69
N GLY A 519 -18.81 -7.48 -5.08
CA GLY A 519 -18.61 -7.38 -3.65
C GLY A 519 -19.45 -8.40 -2.89
N GLY A 520 -20.30 -7.90 -1.99
CA GLY A 520 -21.27 -8.68 -1.23
C GLY A 520 -20.76 -9.18 0.12
N ASP A 521 -19.74 -8.54 0.66
CA ASP A 521 -19.20 -8.76 2.00
C ASP A 521 -19.96 -7.97 3.07
N GLU A 522 -19.73 -8.35 4.34
CA GLU A 522 -20.07 -7.61 5.56
C GLU A 522 -21.48 -6.99 5.68
N VAL A 523 -22.48 -7.52 4.98
CA VAL A 523 -23.82 -6.92 4.93
C VAL A 523 -24.50 -6.96 6.31
N PRO A 524 -24.77 -5.79 6.93
CA PRO A 524 -25.52 -5.75 8.18
C PRO A 524 -27.02 -5.97 7.93
N ASP A 525 -27.73 -6.54 8.90
CA ASP A 525 -29.17 -6.79 8.79
C ASP A 525 -30.03 -5.87 9.68
N PHE A 526 -29.43 -4.97 10.46
CA PHE A 526 -30.15 -4.25 11.51
C PHE A 526 -31.24 -3.29 10.99
N CYS A 527 -31.05 -2.61 9.85
CA CYS A 527 -32.13 -1.76 9.29
C CYS A 527 -33.15 -2.57 8.51
N TRP A 528 -32.73 -3.61 7.78
CA TRP A 528 -33.67 -4.58 7.19
C TRP A 528 -34.57 -5.19 8.27
N ASN A 529 -34.02 -5.48 9.44
CA ASN A 529 -34.76 -6.05 10.55
C ASN A 529 -35.65 -5.06 11.28
N SER A 530 -35.37 -3.76 11.22
CA SER A 530 -36.25 -2.75 11.81
C SER A 530 -37.32 -2.24 10.85
N ASP A 531 -37.11 -2.31 9.54
CA ASP A 531 -38.03 -1.80 8.53
C ASP A 531 -39.27 -2.71 8.36
N PRO A 532 -40.49 -2.22 8.67
CA PRO A 532 -41.72 -3.01 8.55
C PRO A 532 -42.01 -3.47 7.11
N SER A 533 -41.59 -2.71 6.10
CA SER A 533 -41.78 -3.07 4.70
C SER A 533 -40.88 -4.25 4.28
N VAL A 534 -39.64 -4.28 4.78
CA VAL A 534 -38.71 -5.38 4.57
C VAL A 534 -39.18 -6.62 5.34
N GLN A 535 -39.63 -6.48 6.58
CA GLN A 535 -40.23 -7.59 7.34
C GLN A 535 -41.41 -8.23 6.59
N ALA A 536 -42.31 -7.41 6.05
CA ALA A 536 -43.43 -7.91 5.23
C ALA A 536 -42.95 -8.63 3.96
N TYR A 537 -41.88 -8.15 3.32
CA TYR A 537 -41.25 -8.85 2.19
C TYR A 537 -40.69 -10.22 2.61
N MET A 538 -39.99 -10.29 3.74
CA MET A 538 -39.42 -11.52 4.30
C MET A 538 -40.49 -12.59 4.58
N GLU A 539 -41.62 -12.18 5.15
CA GLU A 539 -42.77 -13.06 5.40
C GLU A 539 -43.38 -13.57 4.09
N ASN A 540 -43.63 -12.67 3.14
CA ASN A 540 -44.23 -13.01 1.85
C ASN A 540 -43.37 -13.97 1.00
N HIS A 541 -42.04 -13.89 1.13
CA HIS A 541 -41.10 -14.76 0.40
C HIS A 541 -40.71 -16.02 1.19
N GLY A 542 -41.25 -16.20 2.40
CA GLY A 542 -40.95 -17.35 3.25
C GLY A 542 -39.49 -17.40 3.70
N PHE A 543 -38.85 -16.23 3.87
CA PHE A 543 -37.49 -16.11 4.39
C PHE A 543 -37.45 -16.11 5.92
N GLY A 544 -38.58 -15.79 6.58
CA GLY A 544 -38.64 -15.72 8.03
C GLY A 544 -37.71 -14.63 8.57
N GLY A 545 -37.03 -14.90 9.69
CA GLY A 545 -36.05 -13.97 10.27
C GLY A 545 -34.61 -14.11 9.73
N ASP A 546 -34.40 -14.84 8.64
CA ASP A 546 -33.06 -15.10 8.10
C ASP A 546 -32.72 -14.15 6.95
N TYR A 547 -32.22 -12.96 7.28
CA TYR A 547 -31.85 -11.92 6.31
C TYR A 547 -30.69 -12.31 5.38
N ARG A 548 -29.94 -13.38 5.69
CA ARG A 548 -28.95 -13.93 4.75
C ARG A 548 -29.63 -14.46 3.49
N ARG A 549 -30.86 -14.96 3.61
CA ARG A 549 -31.66 -15.39 2.45
C ARG A 549 -32.09 -14.21 1.58
N LEU A 550 -32.33 -13.04 2.17
CA LEU A 550 -32.61 -11.82 1.42
C LEU A 550 -31.38 -11.36 0.63
N GLN A 551 -30.22 -11.32 1.27
CA GLN A 551 -28.95 -11.02 0.61
C GLN A 551 -28.67 -12.03 -0.52
N SER A 552 -28.91 -13.32 -0.27
CA SER A 552 -28.76 -14.40 -1.24
C SER A 552 -29.67 -14.24 -2.47
N ASP A 553 -30.96 -13.89 -2.27
CA ASP A 553 -31.90 -13.60 -3.35
C ASP A 553 -31.44 -12.41 -4.21
N TYR A 554 -31.02 -11.33 -3.54
CA TYR A 554 -30.49 -10.13 -4.18
C TYR A 554 -29.24 -10.43 -5.04
N LEU A 555 -28.22 -11.05 -4.46
CA LEU A 555 -26.96 -11.31 -5.14
C LEU A 555 -27.12 -12.30 -6.30
N ARG A 556 -27.99 -13.30 -6.15
CA ARG A 556 -28.35 -14.19 -7.26
C ARG A 556 -29.02 -13.44 -8.40
N TRP A 557 -29.96 -12.55 -8.10
CA TRP A 557 -30.59 -11.70 -9.11
C TRP A 557 -29.56 -10.83 -9.83
N LEU A 558 -28.68 -10.15 -9.09
CA LEU A 558 -27.66 -9.28 -9.66
C LEU A 558 -26.66 -10.05 -10.54
N THR A 559 -26.20 -11.21 -10.06
CA THR A 559 -25.33 -12.13 -10.81
C THR A 559 -25.96 -12.49 -12.15
N MET A 560 -27.25 -12.86 -12.19
CA MET A 560 -27.96 -13.16 -13.44
C MET A 560 -28.05 -11.96 -14.38
N GLU A 561 -28.29 -10.74 -13.87
CA GLU A 561 -28.31 -9.53 -14.71
C GLU A 561 -26.93 -9.25 -15.32
N VAL A 562 -25.85 -9.42 -14.54
CA VAL A 562 -24.47 -9.20 -14.99
C VAL A 562 -24.03 -10.27 -16.01
N GLN A 563 -24.42 -11.52 -15.82
CA GLN A 563 -24.18 -12.58 -16.80
C GLN A 563 -24.88 -12.31 -18.15
N ARG A 564 -26.10 -11.72 -18.14
CA ARG A 564 -26.79 -11.30 -19.38
C ARG A 564 -26.05 -10.19 -20.14
N LEU A 565 -25.12 -9.51 -19.49
CA LEU A 565 -24.22 -8.52 -20.10
C LEU A 565 -22.92 -9.15 -20.62
N ASN A 566 -22.82 -10.49 -20.69
CA ASN A 566 -21.61 -11.24 -21.01
C ASN A 566 -20.43 -10.86 -20.10
N ARG A 567 -20.69 -10.81 -18.79
CA ARG A 567 -19.67 -10.62 -17.75
C ARG A 567 -19.71 -11.79 -16.78
N THR A 568 -18.56 -12.12 -16.22
CA THR A 568 -18.42 -13.13 -15.17
C THR A 568 -18.30 -12.43 -13.82
N PRO A 569 -19.28 -12.62 -12.91
CA PRO A 569 -19.21 -12.07 -11.57
C PRO A 569 -18.07 -12.65 -10.73
N VAL A 570 -17.42 -11.78 -9.97
CA VAL A 570 -16.57 -12.13 -8.84
C VAL A 570 -17.25 -11.63 -7.57
N VAL A 571 -17.23 -12.43 -6.51
CA VAL A 571 -17.90 -12.10 -5.24
C VAL A 571 -17.01 -12.43 -4.06
N TRP A 572 -17.12 -11.65 -2.98
CA TRP A 572 -16.51 -12.00 -1.69
C TRP A 572 -17.12 -13.27 -1.11
N GLN A 573 -16.42 -13.90 -0.17
CA GLN A 573 -16.79 -15.22 0.33
C GLN A 573 -18.18 -15.29 0.98
N GLU A 574 -18.64 -14.22 1.62
CA GLU A 574 -19.93 -14.13 2.30
C GLU A 574 -21.08 -14.32 1.32
N ALA A 575 -20.99 -13.68 0.15
CA ALA A 575 -21.94 -13.85 -0.93
C ALA A 575 -22.11 -15.34 -1.24
N TRP A 576 -21.01 -16.07 -1.43
CA TRP A 576 -21.05 -17.51 -1.73
C TRP A 576 -21.54 -18.36 -0.55
N GLN A 577 -21.17 -18.01 0.69
CA GLN A 577 -21.57 -18.75 1.90
C GLN A 577 -23.07 -18.62 2.18
N ASN A 578 -23.64 -17.44 1.95
CA ASN A 578 -25.06 -17.15 2.11
C ASN A 578 -25.86 -17.52 0.83
N GLY A 579 -25.15 -17.60 -0.29
CA GLY A 579 -25.64 -17.86 -1.64
C GLY A 579 -25.90 -19.34 -1.95
N ASN A 580 -26.82 -19.59 -2.88
CA ASN A 580 -26.84 -20.84 -3.63
C ASN A 580 -26.56 -20.54 -5.10
N PHE A 581 -25.28 -20.52 -5.45
CA PHE A 581 -24.77 -20.38 -6.81
C PHE A 581 -24.47 -21.75 -7.42
N ASP A 582 -24.42 -21.80 -8.74
CA ASP A 582 -23.80 -22.89 -9.49
C ASP A 582 -22.32 -22.56 -9.80
N PRO A 583 -21.43 -23.55 -10.03
CA PRO A 583 -19.99 -23.32 -10.18
C PRO A 583 -19.58 -22.36 -11.31
N ASP A 584 -20.37 -22.32 -12.39
CA ASP A 584 -20.12 -21.43 -13.53
C ASP A 584 -20.65 -20.01 -13.29
N ASP A 585 -21.37 -19.78 -12.18
CA ASP A 585 -22.03 -18.50 -11.95
C ASP A 585 -21.05 -17.40 -11.52
N VAL A 586 -20.11 -17.75 -10.65
CA VAL A 586 -19.25 -16.80 -9.93
C VAL A 586 -17.84 -17.32 -9.74
N ILE A 587 -16.89 -16.41 -9.61
CA ILE A 587 -15.57 -16.68 -9.01
C ILE A 587 -15.63 -16.22 -7.55
N VAL A 588 -15.20 -17.06 -6.61
CA VAL A 588 -15.26 -16.76 -5.17
C VAL A 588 -13.92 -16.21 -4.70
N HIS A 589 -13.93 -15.04 -4.08
CA HIS A 589 -12.75 -14.39 -3.53
C HIS A 589 -12.70 -14.54 -2.00
N ILE A 590 -11.70 -15.29 -1.51
CA ILE A 590 -11.57 -15.69 -0.11
C ILE A 590 -10.60 -14.78 0.63
N TRP A 591 -11.10 -14.11 1.67
CA TRP A 591 -10.40 -13.01 2.34
C TRP A 591 -10.37 -13.10 3.88
N LEU A 592 -11.12 -14.01 4.52
CA LEU A 592 -11.14 -14.17 5.98
C LEU A 592 -10.87 -15.58 6.48
N GLY A 593 -10.41 -15.64 7.73
CA GLY A 593 -10.48 -16.83 8.58
C GLY A 593 -9.62 -17.98 8.09
N ASN A 594 -10.15 -19.21 8.18
CA ASN A 594 -9.42 -20.40 7.73
C ASN A 594 -9.50 -20.54 6.20
N ALA A 595 -8.78 -19.66 5.51
CA ALA A 595 -8.84 -19.50 4.07
C ALA A 595 -8.52 -20.80 3.32
N MET A 596 -7.56 -21.61 3.77
CA MET A 596 -7.20 -22.85 3.07
C MET A 596 -8.30 -23.93 3.15
N ASP A 597 -9.02 -24.02 4.27
CA ASP A 597 -10.17 -24.92 4.38
C ASP A 597 -11.33 -24.43 3.53
N LEU A 598 -11.55 -23.11 3.44
CA LEU A 598 -12.57 -22.54 2.57
C LEU A 598 -12.21 -22.71 1.08
N MET A 599 -10.94 -22.48 0.71
CA MET A 599 -10.40 -22.77 -0.63
C MET A 599 -10.68 -24.23 -1.01
N ASN A 600 -10.45 -25.19 -0.10
CA ASN A 600 -10.76 -26.60 -0.32
C ASN A 600 -12.27 -26.82 -0.54
N GLN A 601 -13.13 -26.21 0.28
CA GLN A 601 -14.58 -26.37 0.17
C GLN A 601 -15.14 -25.81 -1.14
N VAL A 602 -14.76 -24.57 -1.48
CA VAL A 602 -15.19 -23.86 -2.69
C VAL A 602 -14.78 -24.65 -3.94
N THR A 603 -13.50 -24.99 -4.06
CA THR A 603 -12.99 -25.73 -5.23
C THR A 603 -13.49 -27.16 -5.29
N ARG A 604 -13.76 -27.83 -4.16
CA ARG A 604 -14.38 -29.17 -4.13
C ARG A 604 -15.80 -29.15 -4.69
N ARG A 605 -16.51 -28.04 -4.55
CA ARG A 605 -17.84 -27.82 -5.16
C ARG A 605 -17.76 -27.36 -6.61
N GLY A 606 -16.56 -27.25 -7.20
CA GLY A 606 -16.35 -26.93 -8.62
C GLY A 606 -16.13 -25.46 -8.93
N PHE A 607 -16.20 -24.58 -7.93
CA PHE A 607 -16.04 -23.13 -8.14
C PHE A 607 -14.59 -22.75 -8.34
N ARG A 608 -14.38 -21.74 -9.20
CA ARG A 608 -13.11 -21.02 -9.29
C ARG A 608 -12.91 -20.14 -8.05
N ALA A 609 -11.66 -20.05 -7.59
CA ALA A 609 -11.33 -19.38 -6.34
C ALA A 609 -10.10 -18.46 -6.45
N LEU A 610 -10.19 -17.32 -5.77
CA LEU A 610 -9.11 -16.36 -5.54
C LEU A 610 -8.81 -16.25 -4.05
N LEU A 611 -7.56 -15.96 -3.69
CA LEU A 611 -7.11 -15.79 -2.30
C LEU A 611 -6.58 -14.36 -2.06
N SER A 612 -6.97 -13.75 -0.94
CA SER A 612 -6.38 -12.51 -0.44
C SER A 612 -6.13 -12.46 1.08
N GLU A 613 -6.66 -13.41 1.88
CA GLU A 613 -6.67 -13.33 3.36
C GLU A 613 -5.34 -12.91 4.01
N THR A 614 -4.25 -13.61 3.73
CA THR A 614 -2.93 -13.30 4.34
C THR A 614 -2.21 -12.13 3.63
N TRP A 615 -2.80 -11.56 2.59
CA TRP A 615 -2.22 -10.55 1.70
C TRP A 615 -2.88 -9.16 1.85
N TYR A 616 -3.41 -8.88 3.04
CA TYR A 616 -3.84 -7.53 3.45
C TYR A 616 -2.62 -6.66 3.72
N LEU A 617 -2.40 -5.69 2.84
CA LEU A 617 -1.29 -4.76 2.91
C LEU A 617 -1.61 -3.61 3.88
N ASP A 618 -2.84 -3.18 4.02
CA ASP A 618 -3.28 -2.20 5.02
C ASP A 618 -2.93 -2.65 6.46
N HIS A 619 -2.94 -3.97 6.72
CA HIS A 619 -2.40 -4.58 7.94
C HIS A 619 -0.86 -4.51 8.00
N LEU A 620 -0.33 -3.42 8.56
CA LEU A 620 1.12 -3.19 8.70
C LEU A 620 1.86 -4.23 9.57
N GLY A 621 1.13 -5.04 10.36
CA GLY A 621 1.69 -6.12 11.17
C GLY A 621 2.17 -7.33 10.35
N THR A 622 1.68 -7.50 9.12
CA THR A 622 2.07 -8.61 8.25
C THR A 622 3.26 -8.21 7.38
N ASP A 623 4.41 -8.86 7.62
CA ASP A 623 5.62 -8.60 6.86
C ASP A 623 5.62 -9.30 5.49
N TRP A 624 6.51 -8.84 4.60
CA TRP A 624 6.62 -9.43 3.26
C TRP A 624 7.02 -10.91 3.29
N ARG A 625 7.72 -11.37 4.34
CA ARG A 625 8.18 -12.76 4.46
C ARG A 625 7.01 -13.70 4.73
N THR A 626 6.06 -13.27 5.54
CA THR A 626 4.82 -13.98 5.83
C THR A 626 4.01 -14.11 4.56
N MET A 627 3.77 -12.99 3.85
CA MET A 627 3.07 -12.97 2.57
C MET A 627 3.74 -13.88 1.52
N TYR A 628 5.07 -13.87 1.44
CA TYR A 628 5.85 -14.70 0.51
C TYR A 628 5.70 -16.21 0.76
N ARG A 629 5.47 -16.65 2.00
CA ARG A 629 5.37 -18.08 2.37
C ARG A 629 4.00 -18.69 2.06
N VAL A 630 2.97 -17.88 1.88
CA VAL A 630 1.61 -18.32 1.55
C VAL A 630 1.63 -19.06 0.21
N ASP A 631 0.90 -20.15 0.07
CA ASP A 631 0.71 -20.84 -1.20
C ASP A 631 -0.79 -21.10 -1.40
N PRO A 632 -1.45 -20.51 -2.41
CA PRO A 632 -2.90 -20.65 -2.63
C PRO A 632 -3.40 -22.08 -2.82
N GLN A 633 -2.49 -23.01 -3.14
CA GLN A 633 -2.77 -24.44 -3.32
C GLN A 633 -2.33 -25.30 -2.11
N ASN A 634 -2.14 -24.69 -0.93
CA ASN A 634 -1.71 -25.39 0.28
C ASN A 634 -2.88 -25.99 1.07
N PHE A 635 -3.69 -26.81 0.41
CA PHE A 635 -4.75 -27.60 1.03
C PHE A 635 -4.78 -29.02 0.43
N HIS A 636 -5.48 -29.94 1.10
CA HIS A 636 -5.64 -31.30 0.61
C HIS A 636 -6.78 -31.36 -0.43
N GLY A 637 -6.42 -31.38 -1.72
CA GLY A 637 -7.35 -31.48 -2.84
C GLY A 637 -6.78 -32.26 -4.03
N ARG A 638 -7.65 -32.68 -4.96
CA ARG A 638 -7.24 -33.40 -6.18
C ARG A 638 -6.61 -32.44 -7.19
N ALA A 639 -5.87 -32.97 -8.18
CA ALA A 639 -5.25 -32.15 -9.22
C ALA A 639 -6.27 -31.28 -9.99
N GLU A 640 -7.49 -31.78 -10.22
CA GLU A 640 -8.56 -31.04 -10.89
C GLU A 640 -9.06 -29.87 -10.06
N GLN A 641 -9.20 -30.09 -8.75
CA GLN A 641 -9.56 -29.08 -7.77
C GLN A 641 -8.50 -27.97 -7.71
N MET A 642 -7.21 -28.32 -7.77
CA MET A 642 -6.11 -27.34 -7.76
C MET A 642 -6.11 -26.42 -8.98
N ARG A 643 -6.67 -26.86 -10.12
CA ARG A 643 -6.78 -26.04 -11.34
C ARG A 643 -7.86 -24.95 -11.24
N LEU A 644 -8.79 -25.07 -10.30
CA LEU A 644 -9.82 -24.06 -10.03
C LEU A 644 -9.27 -22.88 -9.20
N VAL A 645 -8.05 -22.99 -8.69
CA VAL A 645 -7.37 -21.88 -8.02
C VAL A 645 -6.79 -20.95 -9.10
N GLU A 646 -7.43 -19.79 -9.28
CA GLU A 646 -7.09 -18.82 -10.33
C GLU A 646 -5.89 -17.96 -9.97
N GLY A 647 -5.55 -17.89 -8.69
CA GLY A 647 -4.46 -17.08 -8.15
C GLY A 647 -4.92 -16.32 -6.93
N GLY A 648 -4.70 -15.01 -6.91
CA GLY A 648 -5.14 -14.16 -5.82
C GLY A 648 -4.64 -12.73 -5.92
N GLU A 649 -4.84 -11.97 -4.86
CA GLU A 649 -4.64 -10.53 -4.84
C GLU A 649 -4.00 -10.05 -3.55
N ALA A 650 -3.15 -9.04 -3.66
CA ALA A 650 -2.73 -8.25 -2.51
C ALA A 650 -3.70 -7.07 -2.34
N CYS A 651 -4.25 -6.87 -1.15
CA CYS A 651 -5.28 -5.84 -0.92
C CYS A 651 -4.71 -4.65 -0.17
N MET A 652 -4.88 -3.44 -0.70
CA MET A 652 -4.61 -2.20 0.00
C MET A 652 -5.93 -1.45 0.21
N TRP A 653 -6.62 -1.78 1.30
CA TRP A 653 -7.77 -1.03 1.77
C TRP A 653 -7.37 0.38 2.24
N GLY A 654 -8.29 1.33 2.07
CA GLY A 654 -8.02 2.75 2.07
C GLY A 654 -8.25 3.45 3.40
N GLU A 655 -8.74 2.80 4.46
CA GLU A 655 -9.15 3.47 5.72
C GLU A 655 -8.01 4.31 6.32
N MET A 656 -6.77 3.86 6.13
CA MET A 656 -5.57 4.54 6.62
C MET A 656 -4.56 4.82 5.50
N ALA A 657 -4.93 4.68 4.22
CA ALA A 657 -4.04 4.82 3.08
C ALA A 657 -4.60 5.80 2.04
N ASP A 658 -3.77 6.76 1.66
CA ASP A 658 -4.04 7.82 0.68
C ASP A 658 -2.79 8.08 -0.18
N GLU A 659 -2.80 9.11 -1.01
CA GLU A 659 -1.68 9.45 -1.90
C GLU A 659 -0.36 9.72 -1.14
N THR A 660 -0.43 10.08 0.14
CA THR A 660 0.76 10.41 0.95
C THR A 660 1.57 9.17 1.32
N ASN A 661 0.94 7.99 1.37
CA ASN A 661 1.57 6.80 1.91
C ASN A 661 1.35 5.50 1.12
N VAL A 662 0.39 5.45 0.18
CA VAL A 662 -0.02 4.24 -0.54
C VAL A 662 1.18 3.49 -1.14
N HIS A 663 2.01 4.17 -1.93
CA HIS A 663 3.18 3.57 -2.60
C HIS A 663 4.14 2.87 -1.63
N SER A 664 4.37 3.48 -0.48
CA SER A 664 5.33 2.99 0.52
C SER A 664 4.78 1.82 1.32
N ARG A 665 3.45 1.73 1.45
CA ARG A 665 2.77 0.61 2.08
C ARG A 665 2.64 -0.57 1.12
N VAL A 666 2.26 -0.32 -0.14
CA VAL A 666 2.11 -1.37 -1.15
C VAL A 666 3.46 -2.00 -1.45
N TRP A 667 4.46 -1.18 -1.77
CA TRP A 667 5.77 -1.67 -2.22
C TRP A 667 6.80 -1.59 -1.10
N PRO A 668 7.55 -2.68 -0.87
CA PRO A 668 7.74 -3.84 -1.72
C PRO A 668 6.91 -5.08 -1.32
N ARG A 669 5.97 -4.97 -0.37
CA ARG A 669 5.22 -6.12 0.15
C ARG A 669 4.38 -6.81 -0.92
N ALA A 670 3.69 -6.06 -1.78
CA ALA A 670 2.95 -6.60 -2.91
C ALA A 670 3.84 -7.39 -3.89
N ALA A 671 5.14 -7.06 -4.00
CA ALA A 671 6.07 -7.81 -4.83
C ALA A 671 6.29 -9.25 -4.32
N ALA A 672 6.17 -9.50 -3.02
CA ALA A 672 6.20 -10.84 -2.43
C ALA A 672 5.04 -11.71 -2.91
N VAL A 673 3.85 -11.11 -2.97
CA VAL A 673 2.65 -11.76 -3.51
C VAL A 673 2.81 -12.01 -5.02
N ALA A 674 3.29 -11.02 -5.76
CA ALA A 674 3.57 -11.16 -7.19
C ALA A 674 4.51 -12.34 -7.50
N GLU A 675 5.58 -12.50 -6.71
CA GLU A 675 6.51 -13.61 -6.91
C GLU A 675 5.88 -14.98 -6.60
N ARG A 676 5.05 -15.07 -5.56
CA ARG A 676 4.33 -16.29 -5.22
C ARG A 676 3.33 -16.70 -6.30
N LEU A 677 2.70 -15.72 -6.93
CA LEU A 677 1.70 -15.96 -7.97
C LEU A 677 2.31 -16.20 -9.37
N TRP A 678 3.54 -15.73 -9.61
CA TRP A 678 4.26 -15.96 -10.86
C TRP A 678 5.15 -17.21 -10.83
N SER A 679 6.01 -17.34 -9.82
CA SER A 679 7.12 -18.30 -9.80
C SER A 679 6.66 -19.74 -9.56
N PRO A 680 7.50 -20.74 -9.88
CA PRO A 680 7.24 -22.13 -9.52
C PRO A 680 6.94 -22.30 -8.03
N ARG A 681 6.08 -23.26 -7.71
CA ARG A 681 5.71 -23.61 -6.33
C ARG A 681 6.92 -23.83 -5.41
N THR A 682 8.03 -24.33 -5.94
CA THR A 682 9.28 -24.63 -5.22
C THR A 682 10.10 -23.39 -4.85
N THR A 683 9.78 -22.21 -5.38
CA THR A 683 10.45 -20.95 -5.06
C THR A 683 9.89 -20.40 -3.76
N THR A 684 10.46 -20.80 -2.62
CA THR A 684 9.88 -20.52 -1.28
C THR A 684 10.86 -19.98 -0.25
N ASP A 685 12.15 -19.88 -0.55
CA ASP A 685 13.15 -19.38 0.40
C ASP A 685 13.14 -17.83 0.51
N PRO A 686 12.70 -17.25 1.65
CA PRO A 686 12.71 -15.80 1.83
C PRO A 686 14.12 -15.21 2.00
N GLY A 687 15.12 -16.03 2.36
CA GLY A 687 16.51 -15.61 2.47
C GLY A 687 17.10 -15.31 1.10
N ALA A 688 16.97 -16.25 0.16
CA ALA A 688 17.33 -16.05 -1.24
C ALA A 688 16.47 -14.97 -1.93
N ALA A 689 15.21 -14.79 -1.53
CA ALA A 689 14.38 -13.69 -2.03
C ALA A 689 14.86 -12.32 -1.55
N ALA A 690 15.33 -12.20 -0.30
CA ALA A 690 15.64 -10.90 0.32
C ALA A 690 16.66 -10.08 -0.49
N VAL A 691 17.70 -10.71 -1.03
CA VAL A 691 18.73 -10.01 -1.82
C VAL A 691 18.18 -9.46 -3.14
N ARG A 692 17.26 -10.18 -3.78
CA ARG A 692 16.59 -9.75 -5.02
C ARG A 692 15.56 -8.66 -4.75
N LEU A 693 14.82 -8.78 -3.64
CA LEU A 693 13.85 -7.78 -3.22
C LEU A 693 14.51 -6.43 -2.91
N GLU A 694 15.69 -6.43 -2.27
CA GLU A 694 16.48 -5.20 -2.07
C GLU A 694 16.87 -4.52 -3.40
N GLU A 695 17.27 -5.31 -4.40
CA GLU A 695 17.57 -4.78 -5.73
C GLU A 695 16.31 -4.21 -6.39
N LEU A 696 15.17 -4.92 -6.29
CA LEU A 696 13.88 -4.47 -6.81
C LEU A 696 13.43 -3.16 -6.17
N VAL A 697 13.52 -3.00 -4.84
CA VAL A 697 13.18 -1.75 -4.15
C VAL A 697 13.96 -0.58 -4.75
N CYS A 698 15.25 -0.75 -4.99
CA CYS A 698 16.07 0.30 -5.60
C CYS A 698 15.65 0.59 -7.05
N ARG A 699 15.23 -0.43 -7.82
CA ARG A 699 14.72 -0.26 -9.19
C ARG A 699 13.38 0.48 -9.19
N LEU A 700 12.43 0.10 -8.34
CA LEU A 700 11.14 0.77 -8.18
C LEU A 700 11.31 2.26 -7.83
N ARG A 701 12.17 2.56 -6.85
CA ARG A 701 12.49 3.95 -6.49
C ARG A 701 13.10 4.76 -7.63
N ARG A 702 13.94 4.13 -8.46
CA ARG A 702 14.50 4.76 -9.66
C ARG A 702 13.47 4.99 -10.76
N ARG A 703 12.36 4.25 -10.74
CA ARG A 703 11.19 4.42 -11.61
C ARG A 703 10.15 5.39 -11.03
N GLY A 704 10.42 6.01 -9.88
CA GLY A 704 9.53 7.01 -9.24
C GLY A 704 8.64 6.46 -8.13
N VAL A 705 8.55 5.14 -7.97
CA VAL A 705 7.70 4.50 -6.95
C VAL A 705 8.36 4.62 -5.58
N ALA A 706 7.67 5.23 -4.62
CA ALA A 706 8.19 5.46 -3.27
C ALA A 706 8.19 4.20 -2.38
N ALA A 707 8.69 3.07 -2.89
CA ALA A 707 8.75 1.80 -2.17
C ALA A 707 9.52 1.91 -0.85
N SER A 708 9.01 1.31 0.23
CA SER A 708 9.67 1.26 1.53
C SER A 708 10.90 0.32 1.54
N PRO A 709 11.82 0.43 2.52
CA PRO A 709 12.91 -0.54 2.67
C PRO A 709 12.39 -1.95 2.98
N ALA A 710 12.95 -3.00 2.37
CA ALA A 710 12.46 -4.37 2.55
C ALA A 710 13.04 -5.10 3.78
N ASN A 711 14.34 -4.92 4.08
CA ASN A 711 15.05 -5.73 5.07
C ASN A 711 15.78 -4.89 6.13
N GLY A 712 15.18 -3.76 6.52
CA GLY A 712 15.72 -2.86 7.53
C GLY A 712 16.81 -1.92 7.00
N PRO A 713 17.84 -1.60 7.80
CA PRO A 713 18.87 -0.64 7.42
C PRO A 713 19.57 -0.99 6.11
N GLY A 714 19.57 -0.04 5.18
CA GLY A 714 20.17 -0.21 3.86
C GLY A 714 20.21 1.11 3.11
N TYR A 715 20.70 1.08 1.87
CA TYR A 715 20.68 2.24 0.99
C TYR A 715 20.59 1.81 -0.46
N CYS A 716 19.91 2.64 -1.25
CA CYS A 716 19.93 2.53 -2.68
C CYS A 716 20.89 3.58 -3.24
N PRO A 717 21.91 3.18 -4.00
CA PRO A 717 22.82 4.13 -4.62
C PRO A 717 22.05 5.00 -5.63
N ARG A 718 21.88 6.29 -5.29
CA ARG A 718 21.14 7.34 -6.02
C ARG A 718 19.70 6.96 -6.44
N CYS A 719 18.77 7.04 -5.48
CA CYS A 719 17.33 7.13 -5.75
C CYS A 719 16.82 8.56 -5.93
N PHE A 720 17.57 9.57 -5.47
CA PHE A 720 17.14 10.98 -5.45
C PHE A 720 17.82 11.84 -6.54
N ALA A 721 17.98 11.32 -7.75
CA ALA A 721 18.00 12.23 -8.89
C ALA A 721 16.54 12.54 -9.17
N THR A 722 15.99 13.53 -8.45
CA THR A 722 14.69 14.14 -8.76
C THR A 722 14.70 14.63 -10.20
N PHE A 723 14.32 13.78 -11.14
CA PHE A 723 13.39 14.27 -12.12
C PHE A 723 12.11 14.50 -11.34
N LYS A 724 11.87 15.77 -10.97
CA LYS A 724 10.51 16.26 -11.13
C LYS A 724 10.15 15.86 -12.56
N ILE A 725 9.39 14.79 -12.73
CA ILE A 725 8.41 14.77 -13.80
C ILE A 725 7.55 15.99 -13.45
N ARG A 726 7.96 17.16 -13.94
CA ARG A 726 7.09 18.32 -13.98
C ARG A 726 5.96 17.84 -14.87
N TYR A 727 4.87 17.49 -14.21
CA TYR A 727 3.50 17.64 -14.67
C TYR A 727 3.46 18.30 -16.04
N GLY A 728 3.07 17.54 -17.04
CA GLY A 728 2.85 18.06 -18.38
C GLY A 728 1.64 18.97 -18.39
N TRP A 729 1.86 20.27 -18.17
CA TRP A 729 1.09 21.43 -18.64
C TRP A 729 2.13 22.58 -18.59
N ILE A 730 2.58 23.22 -19.68
CA ILE A 730 1.85 23.96 -20.71
C ILE A 730 2.71 23.94 -21.98
N LYS A 731 2.09 23.62 -23.13
CA LYS A 731 2.54 24.11 -24.44
C LYS A 731 2.14 25.58 -24.50
N ASP A 732 3.13 26.46 -24.55
CA ASP A 732 3.19 27.68 -25.37
C ASP A 732 4.62 28.24 -25.32
#